data_AF-A0A7I8VHV1-F1
#
_entry.id   AF-A0A7I8VHV1-F1
#
_cell.length_a   1.000
_cell.length_b   1.000
_cell.length_c   1.000
_cell.angle_alpha   90.00
_cell.angle_beta   90.00
_cell.angle_gamma   90.00
#
_symmetry.space_group_name_H-M   'P 1'
#
loop_
_entity.id
_entity.type
_entity.pdbx_description
1 polymer ?
#
loop_
_entity_poly.entity_id
_entity_poly.type
_entity_poly.pdbx_seq_one_letter_code
_entity_poly.pdbx_strand_id
1 'polypeptide(L)'
;MDENMPPSKDLTFLQWLVQYIGSAKLKRIGIFLVIFLLSLPVITHYYVGKLGDYDVSRSKSSSLLDGDVKLKLNNENEENLAEANELKERIKELKKIKASVSNELKELEQKRHRLHSDISGFNSHIDKLKDDYREKMQKLDVLRQRIDNTRAEREEIVRRNLPEIKPPLESILNSFSNTVNNDMEDLKMKFIRKCKMYNCFDYSKCSIFSKFPVYFYPTKDIGDLHPFIEKSFKQVIKDNSYITNNGDTACIYFVLIPDMDGSTLNNRLKKLKYWNKNGANHVLLYLARHHNSPNIFNNINTGRAILAQASYYEDFRENFDVILPPTSNKILSNSWEILPYISPARRKYLMTFEGNMDAKGFNIDFEYKVIKELKNLEIQYPEQKFLFKFSCSKSLVSKDGLEWNLCNTDNERFNILENSTFSLILTSLNDSLVSTSIFQTRLLESVRAGAVPIILGGNFRFPLEEVIDWRRCVVVLPKERASELHYIIRSMTDEELLEKRRFGRHVWQIYLSSVQSILDSLFLLLRRRLNIPSNPVIDEKSKSFFNETFKKLTEESIEDEEVVDPIELPFASDKFTRNFTQITYLSTQEVDLDPFHLYPFTPRRLTLPAEATFLGSSLGFRPINGGLGGAGKEFAQALGGDFAREQFTAVLLTFERDSVLMDAIRRLKNVAHLNKVVVVWNSLKPPHIQLRWPDIGVPVHVVKTAKNSLNNRFLPYDVIETEAILSIDDDAHLRPDEINFAFRVWRQSRDRIVGFPGRFHSWDAKHNSWMYNSNYSCELSMVLTGAAFFHKYYAYLYSRIMPQAIRDKVDEYMNCEDLAMNFLVSHITRKPPIKVTSRWTFRCPGCPSALSEDETHFQERHLCMNFLTQIYGYMPLLRTQYRVDSVLFKTRIPHDKEKCYKFV
;
A
#
# COMPACT_ATOMS: atom_id res chain seq x y z
N MET A 1 -37.86 49.88 -36.40
CA MET A 1 -38.92 50.52 -35.58
C MET A 1 -38.34 50.80 -34.22
N ASP A 2 -37.59 51.91 -34.10
CA ASP A 2 -38.05 53.16 -33.46
C ASP A 2 -39.33 52.99 -32.60
N GLU A 3 -39.48 53.50 -31.39
CA GLU A 3 -38.79 54.62 -30.73
C GLU A 3 -39.35 54.79 -29.29
N ASN A 4 -38.59 55.52 -28.45
CA ASN A 4 -39.03 56.44 -27.38
C ASN A 4 -39.19 56.04 -25.88
N MET A 5 -38.09 56.30 -25.15
CA MET A 5 -37.88 57.20 -23.96
C MET A 5 -38.67 57.03 -22.64
N PRO A 6 -38.14 57.45 -21.44
CA PRO A 6 -36.97 58.32 -21.15
C PRO A 6 -35.96 57.76 -20.11
N PRO A 7 -34.82 58.45 -19.82
CA PRO A 7 -33.86 58.03 -18.79
C PRO A 7 -34.02 58.79 -17.46
N SER A 8 -33.91 58.07 -16.34
CA SER A 8 -33.78 58.63 -14.98
C SER A 8 -32.47 58.23 -14.32
N LYS A 9 -31.91 59.19 -13.58
CA LYS A 9 -30.59 59.26 -12.97
C LYS A 9 -30.36 58.20 -11.88
N ASP A 10 -29.16 57.60 -11.86
CA ASP A 10 -28.47 57.22 -10.62
C ASP A 10 -26.95 57.29 -10.83
N LEU A 11 -26.32 58.21 -10.09
CA LEU A 11 -24.87 58.43 -10.06
C LEU A 11 -24.19 57.37 -9.21
N THR A 12 -23.12 56.77 -9.71
CA THR A 12 -22.26 55.85 -8.96
C THR A 12 -21.21 56.62 -8.15
N PHE A 13 -20.94 56.12 -6.94
CA PHE A 13 -19.98 56.60 -5.93
C PHE A 13 -18.58 56.98 -6.48
N LEU A 14 -18.16 56.39 -7.60
CA LEU A 14 -16.90 56.71 -8.28
C LEU A 14 -16.84 58.12 -8.89
N GLN A 15 -17.97 58.66 -9.38
CA GLN A 15 -18.01 60.03 -9.91
C GLN A 15 -17.99 61.08 -8.79
N TRP A 16 -18.53 60.76 -7.62
CA TRP A 16 -18.41 61.60 -6.42
C TRP A 16 -16.97 61.64 -5.91
N LEU A 17 -16.26 60.51 -5.89
CA LEU A 17 -14.88 60.43 -5.40
C LEU A 17 -13.89 61.24 -6.27
N VAL A 18 -14.07 61.24 -7.60
CA VAL A 18 -13.21 61.98 -8.54
C VAL A 18 -13.47 63.49 -8.45
N GLN A 19 -14.70 63.94 -8.21
CA GLN A 19 -14.98 65.35 -7.94
C GLN A 19 -14.51 65.80 -6.54
N TYR A 20 -14.55 64.93 -5.53
CA TYR A 20 -14.14 65.25 -4.15
C TYR A 20 -12.62 65.49 -4.01
N ILE A 21 -11.81 64.79 -4.80
CA ILE A 21 -10.34 64.93 -4.82
C ILE A 21 -9.87 66.20 -5.57
N GLY A 22 -10.75 66.84 -6.34
CA GLY A 22 -10.43 68.03 -7.15
C GLY A 22 -10.42 69.38 -6.42
N SER A 23 -10.82 69.46 -5.14
CA SER A 23 -11.00 70.74 -4.45
C SER A 23 -9.67 71.34 -3.92
N ALA A 24 -9.46 72.64 -4.21
CA ALA A 24 -8.22 73.38 -3.97
C ALA A 24 -7.76 73.50 -2.49
N LYS A 25 -8.54 73.01 -1.51
CA LYS A 25 -8.19 73.07 -0.08
C LYS A 25 -7.28 71.90 0.36
N LEU A 26 -7.37 70.72 -0.25
CA LEU A 26 -6.53 69.56 0.12
C LEU A 26 -5.12 69.61 -0.46
N LYS A 27 -4.93 70.26 -1.62
CA LYS A 27 -3.58 70.53 -2.16
C LYS A 27 -2.74 71.42 -1.23
N ARG A 28 -3.36 72.36 -0.51
CA ARG A 28 -2.66 73.18 0.49
C ARG A 28 -2.28 72.37 1.73
N ILE A 29 -3.14 71.46 2.19
CA ILE A 29 -2.88 70.60 3.36
C ILE A 29 -1.78 69.56 3.04
N GLY A 30 -1.79 68.98 1.85
CA GLY A 30 -0.73 68.06 1.39
C GLY A 30 0.64 68.74 1.29
N ILE A 31 0.70 69.98 0.80
CA ILE A 31 1.95 70.75 0.74
C ILE A 31 2.45 71.09 2.16
N PHE A 32 1.57 71.48 3.09
CA PHE A 32 1.95 71.73 4.49
C PHE A 32 2.46 70.46 5.20
N LEU A 33 1.85 69.29 4.96
CA LEU A 33 2.30 68.01 5.52
C LEU A 33 3.66 67.57 4.99
N VAL A 34 3.93 67.80 3.70
CA VAL A 34 5.24 67.50 3.09
C VAL A 34 6.32 68.45 3.61
N ILE A 35 6.02 69.75 3.76
CA ILE A 35 6.94 70.73 4.37
C ILE A 35 7.21 70.38 5.85
N PHE A 36 6.20 69.94 6.60
CA PHE A 36 6.35 69.51 7.99
C PHE A 36 7.17 68.23 8.12
N LEU A 37 6.96 67.22 7.26
CA LEU A 37 7.72 65.97 7.24
C LEU A 37 9.19 66.15 6.81
N LEU A 38 9.49 67.16 5.98
CA LEU A 38 10.86 67.47 5.55
C LEU A 38 11.59 68.41 6.52
N SER A 39 10.88 69.29 7.24
CA SER A 39 11.48 70.23 8.20
C SER A 39 11.75 69.62 9.57
N LEU A 40 10.91 68.68 10.04
CA LEU A 40 11.10 68.03 11.34
C LEU A 40 12.48 67.35 11.49
N PRO A 41 12.93 66.51 10.53
CA PRO A 41 14.23 65.83 10.60
C PRO A 41 15.41 66.81 10.65
N VAL A 42 15.32 67.93 9.93
CA VAL A 42 16.36 68.97 9.87
C VAL A 42 16.44 69.76 11.17
N ILE A 43 15.30 70.09 11.78
CA ILE A 43 15.24 70.76 13.08
C ILE A 43 15.69 69.82 14.19
N THR A 44 15.28 68.54 14.16
CA THR A 44 15.76 67.54 15.13
C THR A 44 17.26 67.29 14.99
N HIS A 45 17.82 67.27 13.76
CA HIS A 45 19.26 67.13 13.55
C HIS A 45 20.04 68.39 13.98
N TYR A 46 19.46 69.59 13.81
CA TYR A 46 20.06 70.85 14.27
C TYR A 46 20.14 70.96 15.80
N TYR A 47 19.12 70.48 16.51
CA TYR A 47 19.10 70.50 17.99
C TYR A 47 19.84 69.33 18.63
N VAL A 48 19.85 68.14 18.01
CA VAL A 48 20.65 66.98 18.47
C VAL A 48 22.14 67.20 18.21
N GLY A 49 22.52 67.87 17.11
CA GLY A 49 23.92 68.23 16.81
C GLY A 49 24.53 69.29 17.73
N LYS A 50 23.72 70.01 18.53
CA LYS A 50 24.20 71.03 19.48
C LYS A 50 24.34 70.52 20.92
N LEU A 51 23.98 69.25 21.17
CA LEU A 51 24.03 68.58 22.47
C LEU A 51 25.07 67.45 22.53
N GLY A 52 25.83 67.24 21.45
CA GLY A 52 26.79 66.14 21.32
C GLY A 52 28.19 66.63 20.93
N ASP A 53 28.73 67.59 21.67
CA ASP A 53 30.13 67.98 21.55
C ASP A 53 30.71 68.27 22.93
N TYR A 54 30.87 67.20 23.73
CA TYR A 54 31.92 67.07 24.74
C TYR A 54 31.96 65.60 25.20
N ASP A 55 33.06 64.96 24.84
CA ASP A 55 33.69 63.77 25.44
C ASP A 55 33.76 62.53 24.53
N VAL A 56 34.95 62.31 23.97
CA VAL A 56 35.84 61.18 24.28
C VAL A 56 37.06 61.26 23.35
N SER A 57 38.23 61.61 23.90
CA SER A 57 39.49 60.98 23.48
C SER A 57 40.66 61.31 24.42
N ARG A 58 41.07 60.28 25.18
CA ARG A 58 42.39 60.01 25.79
C ARG A 58 42.86 60.99 26.89
N SER A 59 43.46 60.57 28.00
CA SER A 59 44.52 59.58 28.16
C SER A 59 44.55 59.05 29.62
N LYS A 60 44.79 57.75 29.83
CA LYS A 60 46.07 57.22 30.34
C LYS A 60 46.94 58.21 31.15
N SER A 61 47.05 57.85 32.43
CA SER A 61 48.23 57.81 33.30
C SER A 61 48.91 59.10 33.78
N SER A 62 49.25 59.00 35.07
CA SER A 62 50.46 59.46 35.76
C SER A 62 50.54 60.94 36.18
N SER A 63 50.31 61.13 37.48
CA SER A 63 51.28 61.61 38.47
C SER A 63 51.99 62.95 38.28
N LEU A 64 52.04 63.66 39.42
CA LEU A 64 53.08 64.59 39.90
C LEU A 64 52.81 66.09 39.80
N LEU A 65 52.89 66.67 41.02
CA LEU A 65 53.55 67.90 41.41
C LEU A 65 52.86 69.25 41.11
N ASP A 66 52.35 69.82 42.19
CA ASP A 66 52.88 71.02 42.86
C ASP A 66 53.17 72.26 42.01
N GLY A 67 52.53 73.37 42.38
CA GLY A 67 52.62 74.65 41.68
C GLY A 67 51.89 75.77 42.40
N ASP A 68 52.51 76.25 43.48
CA ASP A 68 52.23 77.50 44.18
C ASP A 68 51.99 78.69 43.25
N VAL A 69 50.92 79.46 43.49
CA VAL A 69 50.76 80.82 42.97
C VAL A 69 51.00 81.81 44.11
N LYS A 70 52.21 82.39 44.11
CA LYS A 70 52.60 83.57 44.89
C LYS A 70 51.74 84.77 44.52
N LEU A 71 51.01 85.31 45.49
CA LEU A 71 50.55 86.71 45.49
C LEU A 71 51.36 87.47 46.55
N LYS A 72 52.27 88.34 46.08
CA LYS A 72 53.02 89.29 46.90
C LYS A 72 52.05 90.37 47.39
N LEU A 73 51.95 90.49 48.71
CA LEU A 73 51.44 91.66 49.41
C LEU A 73 52.33 92.87 49.13
N ASN A 74 51.70 94.03 48.93
CA ASN A 74 52.22 95.30 49.43
C ASN A 74 51.21 95.85 50.44
N ASN A 75 51.71 96.10 51.64
CA ASN A 75 50.99 96.70 52.76
C ASN A 75 50.69 98.17 52.47
N GLU A 76 49.51 98.63 52.86
CA GLU A 76 49.37 99.77 53.76
C GLU A 76 47.94 99.82 54.36
N ASN A 77 47.90 99.83 55.68
CA ASN A 77 46.92 100.45 56.58
C ASN A 77 45.56 99.75 56.83
N GLU A 78 45.58 98.97 57.93
CA GLU A 78 44.63 98.92 59.04
C GLU A 78 43.25 99.61 58.87
N GLU A 79 42.34 98.93 58.18
CA GLU A 79 40.89 99.00 58.42
C GLU A 79 40.28 97.87 57.60
N ASN A 80 40.10 96.65 58.16
CA ASN A 80 39.18 95.60 57.63
C ASN A 80 39.28 94.25 58.39
N LEU A 81 39.14 94.26 59.72
CA LEU A 81 38.96 93.01 60.49
C LEU A 81 37.47 92.59 60.64
N ALA A 82 36.53 93.48 60.27
CA ALA A 82 35.09 93.21 60.33
C ALA A 82 34.54 92.56 59.05
N GLU A 83 34.96 93.01 57.86
CA GLU A 83 34.51 92.46 56.56
C GLU A 83 34.98 91.02 56.31
N ALA A 84 36.17 90.66 56.81
CA ALA A 84 36.73 89.31 56.64
C ALA A 84 35.98 88.23 57.45
N ASN A 85 35.36 88.59 58.58
CA ASN A 85 34.55 87.67 59.38
C ASN A 85 33.14 87.48 58.80
N GLU A 86 32.55 88.53 58.23
CA GLU A 86 31.26 88.46 57.55
C GLU A 86 31.33 87.61 56.27
N LEU A 87 32.39 87.75 55.46
CA LEU A 87 32.63 86.89 54.30
C LEU A 87 32.84 85.42 54.69
N LYS A 88 33.48 85.16 55.84
CA LYS A 88 33.75 83.79 56.33
C LYS A 88 32.48 83.10 56.82
N GLU A 89 31.58 83.83 57.48
CA GLU A 89 30.24 83.36 57.85
C GLU A 89 29.39 83.07 56.60
N ARG A 90 29.42 83.95 55.58
CA ARG A 90 28.66 83.77 54.33
C ARG A 90 29.16 82.59 53.48
N ILE A 91 30.48 82.35 53.45
CA ILE A 91 31.07 81.16 52.81
C ILE A 91 30.69 79.88 53.58
N LYS A 92 30.59 79.95 54.91
CA LYS A 92 30.17 78.82 55.75
C LYS A 92 28.69 78.49 55.55
N GLU A 93 27.85 79.51 55.39
CA GLU A 93 26.42 79.37 55.07
C GLU A 93 26.22 78.78 53.66
N LEU A 94 26.94 79.29 52.65
CA LEU A 94 26.91 78.76 51.28
C LEU A 94 27.43 77.31 51.20
N LYS A 95 28.44 76.93 52.00
CA LYS A 95 28.88 75.53 52.12
C LYS A 95 27.81 74.63 52.75
N LYS A 96 27.03 75.16 53.71
CA LYS A 96 25.92 74.45 54.35
C LYS A 96 24.75 74.25 53.39
N ILE A 97 24.42 75.28 52.60
CA ILE A 97 23.40 75.21 51.54
C ILE A 97 23.84 74.22 50.45
N LYS A 98 25.10 74.28 50.01
CA LYS A 98 25.66 73.32 49.05
C LYS A 98 25.58 71.87 49.55
N ALA A 99 25.87 71.63 50.83
CA ALA A 99 25.75 70.31 51.43
C ALA A 99 24.28 69.83 51.51
N SER A 100 23.35 70.74 51.84
CA SER A 100 21.90 70.45 51.85
C SER A 100 21.37 70.11 50.46
N VAL A 101 21.66 70.97 49.47
CA VAL A 101 21.23 70.76 48.08
C VAL A 101 21.88 69.51 47.49
N SER A 102 23.14 69.22 47.81
CA SER A 102 23.82 67.99 47.38
C SER A 102 23.17 66.73 47.96
N ASN A 103 22.73 66.76 49.22
CA ASN A 103 22.01 65.64 49.83
C ASN A 103 20.61 65.47 49.23
N GLU A 104 19.90 66.57 48.98
CA GLU A 104 18.57 66.55 48.37
C GLU A 104 18.63 66.09 46.91
N LEU A 105 19.67 66.49 46.16
CA LEU A 105 19.92 66.00 44.79
C LEU A 105 20.22 64.50 44.79
N LYS A 106 20.98 64.01 45.78
CA LYS A 106 21.29 62.59 45.96
C LYS A 106 20.04 61.78 46.33
N GLU A 107 19.15 62.30 47.16
CA GLU A 107 17.84 61.68 47.44
C GLU A 107 16.94 61.64 46.21
N LEU A 108 16.88 62.73 45.44
CA LEU A 108 16.12 62.78 44.19
C LEU A 108 16.68 61.82 43.13
N GLU A 109 17.99 61.68 43.05
CA GLU A 109 18.66 60.73 42.16
C GLU A 109 18.39 59.28 42.57
N GLN A 110 18.42 58.97 43.87
CA GLN A 110 18.00 57.67 44.40
C GLN A 110 16.52 57.38 44.09
N LYS A 111 15.65 58.38 44.23
CA LYS A 111 14.22 58.27 43.90
C LYS A 111 14.00 58.05 42.41
N ARG A 112 14.78 58.73 41.56
CA ARG A 112 14.79 58.51 40.10
C ARG A 112 15.21 57.09 39.75
N HIS A 113 16.27 56.57 40.38
CA HIS A 113 16.72 55.19 40.15
C HIS A 113 15.67 54.15 40.57
N ARG A 114 14.98 54.35 41.70
CA ARG A 114 13.87 53.48 42.12
C ARG A 114 12.73 53.48 41.11
N LEU A 115 12.26 54.67 40.70
CA LEU A 115 11.22 54.80 39.69
C LEU A 115 11.63 54.16 38.35
N HIS A 116 12.89 54.26 37.96
CA HIS A 116 13.37 53.62 36.73
C HIS A 116 13.40 52.09 36.83
N SER A 117 13.77 51.55 37.99
CA SER A 117 13.69 50.12 38.29
C SER A 117 12.23 49.63 38.27
N ASP A 118 11.30 50.41 38.84
CA ASP A 118 9.88 50.07 38.85
C ASP A 118 9.30 50.09 37.43
N ILE A 119 9.65 51.09 36.61
CA ILE A 119 9.26 51.15 35.18
C ILE A 119 9.80 49.94 34.41
N SER A 120 11.05 49.55 34.65
CA SER A 120 11.63 48.34 34.03
C SER A 120 10.89 47.07 34.48
N GLY A 121 10.54 46.97 35.76
CA GLY A 121 9.72 45.89 36.31
C GLY A 121 8.34 45.83 35.66
N PHE A 122 7.63 46.96 35.56
CA PHE A 122 6.32 47.04 34.91
C PHE A 122 6.39 46.70 33.43
N ASN A 123 7.41 47.14 32.69
CA ASN A 123 7.60 46.76 31.29
C ASN A 123 7.79 45.25 31.14
N SER A 124 8.61 44.62 31.98
CA SER A 124 8.79 43.16 31.96
C SER A 124 7.49 42.40 32.26
N HIS A 125 6.63 42.97 33.11
CA HIS A 125 5.34 42.39 33.44
C HIS A 125 4.32 42.55 32.30
N ILE A 126 4.32 43.70 31.62
CA ILE A 126 3.52 43.94 30.41
C ILE A 126 3.92 42.95 29.31
N ASP A 127 5.21 42.70 29.12
CA ASP A 127 5.68 41.75 28.11
C ASP A 127 5.23 40.32 28.46
N LYS A 128 5.35 39.89 29.73
CA LYS A 128 4.78 38.61 30.19
C LYS A 128 3.28 38.50 29.95
N LEU A 129 2.51 39.54 30.28
CA LEU A 129 1.06 39.55 30.05
C LEU A 129 0.69 39.52 28.56
N LYS A 130 1.49 40.14 27.68
CA LYS A 130 1.31 40.04 26.23
C LYS A 130 1.59 38.65 25.71
N ASP A 131 2.60 37.97 26.26
CA ASP A 131 2.92 36.59 25.89
C ASP A 131 1.82 35.64 26.36
N ASP A 132 1.36 35.77 27.61
CA ASP A 132 0.21 35.03 28.13
C ASP A 132 -1.06 35.27 27.29
N TYR A 133 -1.34 36.53 26.92
CA TYR A 133 -2.49 36.86 26.08
C TYR A 133 -2.39 36.19 24.70
N ARG A 134 -1.20 36.21 24.07
CA ARG A 134 -0.96 35.54 22.78
C ARG A 134 -1.17 34.03 22.90
N GLU A 135 -0.63 33.40 23.93
CA GLU A 135 -0.79 31.97 24.19
C GLU A 135 -2.27 31.59 24.39
N LYS A 136 -3.00 32.35 25.21
CA LYS A 136 -4.44 32.11 25.45
C LYS A 136 -5.26 32.31 24.18
N MET A 137 -4.93 33.30 23.36
CA MET A 137 -5.64 33.57 22.11
C MET A 137 -5.42 32.45 21.09
N GLN A 138 -4.18 31.97 20.92
CA GLN A 138 -3.89 30.81 20.07
C GLN A 138 -4.63 29.55 20.56
N LYS A 139 -4.62 29.28 21.87
CA LYS A 139 -5.35 28.14 22.45
C LYS A 139 -6.85 28.24 22.18
N LEU A 140 -7.43 29.44 22.25
CA LEU A 140 -8.84 29.68 21.96
C LEU A 140 -9.18 29.42 20.48
N ASP A 141 -8.34 29.86 19.55
CA ASP A 141 -8.55 29.63 18.12
C ASP A 141 -8.43 28.14 17.74
N VAL A 142 -7.47 27.42 18.32
CA VAL A 142 -7.36 25.95 18.16
C VAL A 142 -8.61 25.24 18.70
N LEU A 143 -9.11 25.66 19.86
CA LEU A 143 -10.34 25.09 20.45
C LEU A 143 -11.57 25.36 19.57
N ARG A 144 -11.70 26.57 19.01
CA ARG A 144 -12.78 26.90 18.07
C ARG A 144 -12.76 26.00 16.83
N GLN A 145 -11.61 25.87 16.18
CA GLN A 145 -11.45 24.99 15.02
C GLN A 145 -11.80 23.54 15.37
N ARG A 146 -11.40 23.06 16.54
CA ARG A 146 -11.74 21.71 17.01
C ARG A 146 -13.24 21.53 17.20
N ILE A 147 -13.94 22.52 17.76
CA ILE A 147 -15.41 22.47 17.91
C ILE A 147 -16.09 22.41 16.54
N ASP A 148 -15.66 23.25 15.59
CA ASP A 148 -16.24 23.28 14.24
C ASP A 148 -16.01 21.96 13.50
N ASN A 149 -14.79 21.41 13.57
CA ASN A 149 -14.47 20.10 13.02
C ASN A 149 -15.33 18.99 13.65
N THR A 150 -15.52 19.02 14.97
CA THR A 150 -16.35 18.04 15.69
C THR A 150 -17.82 18.15 15.28
N ARG A 151 -18.33 19.36 15.03
CA ARG A 151 -19.68 19.57 14.52
C ARG A 151 -19.82 19.00 13.11
N ALA A 152 -18.88 19.28 12.21
CA ALA A 152 -18.87 18.75 10.85
C ALA A 152 -18.79 17.22 10.82
N GLU A 153 -17.99 16.62 11.70
CA GLU A 153 -17.91 15.17 11.89
C GLU A 153 -19.26 14.59 12.33
N ARG A 154 -19.92 15.21 13.31
CA ARG A 154 -21.24 14.78 13.77
C ARG A 154 -22.26 14.80 12.64
N GLU A 155 -22.28 15.87 11.84
CA GLU A 155 -23.19 15.97 10.69
C GLU A 155 -22.92 14.90 9.64
N GLU A 156 -21.65 14.62 9.34
CA GLU A 156 -21.25 13.55 8.42
C GLU A 156 -21.73 12.18 8.92
N ILE A 157 -21.53 11.86 10.20
CA ILE A 157 -21.98 10.60 10.81
C ILE A 157 -23.51 10.48 10.76
N VAL A 158 -24.25 11.58 10.94
CA VAL A 158 -25.71 11.57 10.81
C VAL A 158 -26.15 11.35 9.35
N ARG A 159 -25.42 11.91 8.38
CA ARG A 159 -25.69 11.68 6.94
C ARG A 159 -25.26 10.28 6.49
N ARG A 160 -24.32 9.66 7.19
CA ARG A 160 -23.79 8.31 6.92
C ARG A 160 -24.89 7.27 7.17
N ASN A 161 -25.53 6.79 6.11
CA ASN A 161 -26.53 5.74 6.16
C ASN A 161 -25.91 4.36 5.82
N LEU A 162 -25.03 3.86 6.70
CA LEU A 162 -24.48 2.51 6.60
C LEU A 162 -25.26 1.58 7.55
N PRO A 163 -26.01 0.59 7.05
CA PRO A 163 -26.75 -0.32 7.92
C PRO A 163 -25.79 -1.20 8.74
N GLU A 164 -26.06 -1.36 10.03
CA GLU A 164 -25.37 -2.34 10.87
C GLU A 164 -25.89 -3.75 10.53
N ILE A 165 -25.14 -4.48 9.71
CA ILE A 165 -25.53 -5.84 9.29
C ILE A 165 -25.03 -6.84 10.34
N LYS A 166 -25.95 -7.57 10.97
CA LYS A 166 -25.65 -8.68 11.90
C LYS A 166 -25.85 -10.03 11.21
N PRO A 167 -25.10 -11.07 11.61
CA PRO A 167 -25.34 -12.43 11.11
C PRO A 167 -26.79 -12.89 11.40
N PRO A 168 -27.42 -13.66 10.50
CA PRO A 168 -28.71 -14.28 10.76
C PRO A 168 -28.60 -15.32 11.87
N LEU A 169 -29.69 -15.51 12.62
CA LEU A 169 -29.77 -16.50 13.69
C LEU A 169 -29.67 -17.93 13.11
N GLU A 170 -28.78 -18.75 13.67
CA GLU A 170 -28.50 -20.13 13.21
C GLU A 170 -29.75 -21.05 13.23
N SER A 171 -30.74 -20.73 14.06
CA SER A 171 -31.93 -21.56 14.31
C SER A 171 -32.83 -21.81 13.09
N ILE A 172 -32.76 -20.99 12.03
CA ILE A 172 -33.64 -21.13 10.86
C ILE A 172 -33.17 -22.29 9.95
N LEU A 173 -31.85 -22.53 9.85
CA LEU A 173 -31.27 -23.51 8.91
C LEU A 173 -31.53 -24.97 9.32
N ASN A 174 -31.56 -25.25 10.63
CA ASN A 174 -31.77 -26.61 11.14
C ASN A 174 -33.20 -27.12 10.92
N SER A 175 -34.18 -26.22 10.75
CA SER A 175 -35.58 -26.59 10.53
C SER A 175 -35.84 -27.22 9.15
N PHE A 176 -35.04 -26.89 8.13
CA PHE A 176 -35.15 -27.41 6.76
C PHE A 176 -34.44 -28.76 6.56
N SER A 177 -33.46 -29.10 7.41
CA SER A 177 -32.69 -30.35 7.35
C SER A 177 -33.57 -31.59 7.62
N ASN A 178 -34.58 -31.44 8.48
CA ASN A 178 -35.44 -32.55 8.92
C ASN A 178 -36.51 -32.96 7.88
N THR A 179 -36.78 -32.14 6.86
CA THR A 179 -37.80 -32.45 5.83
C THR A 179 -37.26 -33.20 4.60
N VAL A 180 -35.94 -33.26 4.38
CA VAL A 180 -35.35 -33.86 3.17
C VAL A 180 -34.79 -35.27 3.40
N ASN A 181 -34.72 -35.73 4.65
CA ASN A 181 -33.98 -36.94 5.03
C ASN A 181 -34.77 -38.26 5.05
N ASN A 182 -36.09 -38.27 4.79
CA ASN A 182 -36.88 -39.48 5.04
C ASN A 182 -37.28 -40.33 3.81
N ASP A 183 -37.16 -39.84 2.57
CA ASP A 183 -37.67 -40.59 1.40
C ASP A 183 -36.66 -40.69 0.25
N MET A 184 -35.66 -41.57 0.31
CA MET A 184 -35.09 -42.21 -0.89
C MET A 184 -34.09 -43.33 -0.51
N GLU A 185 -34.56 -44.55 -0.28
CA GLU A 185 -33.68 -45.73 -0.32
C GLU A 185 -33.29 -46.03 -1.78
N ASP A 186 -31.99 -46.23 -2.02
CA ASP A 186 -31.32 -46.46 -3.30
C ASP A 186 -31.59 -45.44 -4.42
N LEU A 187 -30.82 -44.33 -4.39
CA LEU A 187 -30.71 -43.41 -5.52
C LEU A 187 -30.24 -44.17 -6.77
N LYS A 188 -31.15 -44.37 -7.73
CA LYS A 188 -30.82 -44.95 -9.04
C LYS A 188 -29.69 -44.14 -9.70
N MET A 189 -28.77 -44.82 -10.41
CA MET A 189 -27.65 -44.18 -11.14
C MET A 189 -28.08 -43.01 -12.05
N LYS A 190 -29.30 -43.09 -12.61
CA LYS A 190 -29.90 -42.02 -13.44
C LYS A 190 -30.12 -40.71 -12.67
N PHE A 191 -30.41 -40.77 -11.37
CA PHE A 191 -30.53 -39.60 -10.50
C PHE A 191 -29.16 -39.03 -10.13
N ILE A 192 -28.19 -39.90 -9.83
CA ILE A 192 -26.82 -39.50 -9.46
C ILE A 192 -26.16 -38.67 -10.57
N ARG A 193 -26.37 -39.06 -11.85
CA ARG A 193 -25.91 -38.31 -13.02
C ARG A 193 -26.57 -36.94 -13.19
N LYS A 194 -27.69 -36.67 -12.52
CA LYS A 194 -28.39 -35.37 -12.52
C LYS A 194 -28.10 -34.53 -11.26
N CYS A 195 -27.15 -34.94 -10.43
CA CYS A 195 -26.76 -34.16 -9.26
C CYS A 195 -26.20 -32.79 -9.64
N LYS A 196 -26.68 -31.79 -8.92
CA LYS A 196 -26.30 -30.38 -8.93
C LYS A 196 -26.23 -29.89 -7.49
N MET A 197 -25.64 -28.72 -7.27
CA MET A 197 -25.49 -28.19 -5.90
C MET A 197 -26.85 -28.07 -5.19
N TYR A 198 -27.90 -27.56 -5.83
CA TYR A 198 -29.21 -27.34 -5.19
C TYR A 198 -29.99 -28.62 -4.81
N ASN A 199 -29.69 -29.78 -5.42
CA ASN A 199 -30.48 -31.02 -5.21
C ASN A 199 -29.70 -32.15 -4.50
N CYS A 200 -28.36 -32.13 -4.56
CA CYS A 200 -27.52 -33.16 -3.97
C CYS A 200 -26.61 -32.66 -2.84
N PHE A 201 -26.43 -31.34 -2.68
CA PHE A 201 -25.68 -30.76 -1.57
C PHE A 201 -26.61 -30.31 -0.44
N ASP A 202 -26.24 -30.58 0.81
CA ASP A 202 -26.96 -30.14 2.00
C ASP A 202 -26.36 -28.83 2.55
N TYR A 203 -27.05 -27.72 2.28
CA TYR A 203 -26.64 -26.39 2.72
C TYR A 203 -26.83 -26.17 4.24
N SER A 204 -27.62 -27.00 4.95
CA SER A 204 -27.90 -26.76 6.37
C SER A 204 -26.66 -26.88 7.25
N LYS A 205 -25.67 -27.68 6.82
CA LYS A 205 -24.37 -27.84 7.51
C LYS A 205 -23.35 -26.74 7.17
N CYS A 206 -23.62 -25.92 6.17
CA CYS A 206 -22.67 -24.99 5.58
C CYS A 206 -23.17 -23.54 5.63
N SER A 207 -23.38 -23.03 6.85
CA SER A 207 -23.71 -21.61 7.05
C SER A 207 -22.60 -20.71 6.49
N ILE A 208 -22.98 -19.54 5.98
CA ILE A 208 -22.07 -18.49 5.51
C ILE A 208 -21.08 -18.07 6.64
N PHE A 209 -21.48 -18.22 7.91
CA PHE A 209 -20.70 -17.86 9.09
C PHE A 209 -19.92 -19.03 9.70
N SER A 210 -20.09 -20.25 9.19
CA SER A 210 -19.45 -21.46 9.72
C SER A 210 -17.92 -21.45 9.64
N LYS A 211 -17.34 -20.56 8.82
CA LYS A 211 -15.91 -20.53 8.46
C LYS A 211 -15.44 -21.78 7.70
N PHE A 212 -16.35 -22.48 7.02
CA PHE A 212 -16.05 -23.62 6.15
C PHE A 212 -15.23 -24.74 6.84
N PRO A 213 -15.75 -25.36 7.91
CA PRO A 213 -15.04 -26.44 8.61
C PRO A 213 -15.00 -27.71 7.74
N VAL A 214 -13.81 -28.26 7.54
CA VAL A 214 -13.54 -29.42 6.69
C VAL A 214 -13.05 -30.59 7.54
N TYR A 215 -13.67 -31.75 7.40
CA TYR A 215 -13.24 -32.98 8.07
C TYR A 215 -12.61 -33.96 7.08
N PHE A 216 -11.42 -34.45 7.41
CA PHE A 216 -10.75 -35.51 6.66
C PHE A 216 -10.95 -36.87 7.33
N TYR A 217 -11.43 -37.86 6.59
CA TYR A 217 -11.48 -39.22 7.09
C TYR A 217 -10.08 -39.80 7.28
N PRO A 218 -9.83 -40.57 8.35
CA PRO A 218 -8.62 -41.36 8.50
C PRO A 218 -8.38 -42.26 7.28
N THR A 219 -7.16 -42.23 6.74
CA THR A 219 -6.78 -42.99 5.53
C THR A 219 -7.00 -44.49 5.70
N LYS A 220 -6.75 -45.01 6.92
CA LYS A 220 -6.95 -46.42 7.30
C LYS A 220 -8.38 -46.92 7.12
N ASP A 221 -9.37 -46.04 7.15
CA ASP A 221 -10.78 -46.43 7.01
C ASP A 221 -11.11 -46.90 5.59
N ILE A 222 -10.27 -46.53 4.60
CA ILE A 222 -10.53 -46.74 3.17
C ILE A 222 -9.45 -47.57 2.51
N GLY A 223 -8.17 -47.43 2.89
CA GLY A 223 -7.06 -48.21 2.34
C GLY A 223 -5.73 -47.49 2.45
N ASP A 224 -4.63 -48.22 2.24
CA ASP A 224 -3.29 -47.66 2.33
C ASP A 224 -2.99 -46.77 1.13
N LEU A 225 -2.66 -45.50 1.40
CA LEU A 225 -2.25 -44.53 0.39
C LEU A 225 -0.74 -44.66 0.13
N HIS A 226 -0.32 -44.14 -1.03
CA HIS A 226 1.10 -44.03 -1.29
C HIS A 226 1.79 -43.07 -0.29
N PRO A 227 2.98 -43.41 0.25
CA PRO A 227 3.62 -42.64 1.32
C PRO A 227 3.84 -41.16 1.02
N PHE A 228 4.12 -40.81 -0.24
CA PHE A 228 4.28 -39.42 -0.69
C PHE A 228 2.99 -38.60 -0.45
N ILE A 229 1.85 -39.14 -0.89
CA ILE A 229 0.55 -38.49 -0.75
C ILE A 229 0.21 -38.39 0.74
N GLU A 230 0.37 -39.47 1.49
CA GLU A 230 0.09 -39.47 2.92
C GLU A 230 0.91 -38.41 3.68
N LYS A 231 2.21 -38.27 3.36
CA LYS A 231 3.07 -37.24 3.94
C LYS A 231 2.57 -35.84 3.60
N SER A 232 2.27 -35.57 2.33
CA SER A 232 1.75 -34.26 1.89
C SER A 232 0.43 -33.91 2.58
N PHE A 233 -0.51 -34.87 2.70
CA PHE A 233 -1.77 -34.63 3.39
C PHE A 233 -1.62 -34.38 4.88
N LYS A 234 -0.73 -35.12 5.57
CA LYS A 234 -0.44 -34.85 6.99
C LYS A 234 0.05 -33.41 7.22
N GLN A 235 0.83 -32.89 6.28
CA GLN A 235 1.27 -31.50 6.31
C GLN A 235 0.10 -30.54 6.08
N VAL A 236 -0.71 -30.76 5.04
CA VAL A 236 -1.91 -29.96 4.75
C VAL A 236 -2.86 -29.90 5.94
N ILE A 237 -3.08 -31.06 6.59
CA ILE A 237 -3.96 -31.19 7.76
C ILE A 237 -3.50 -30.35 8.94
N LYS A 238 -2.18 -30.20 9.11
CA LYS A 238 -1.59 -29.46 10.22
C LYS A 238 -1.59 -27.94 9.96
N ASP A 239 -1.33 -27.54 8.71
CA ASP A 239 -1.05 -26.15 8.37
C ASP A 239 -2.31 -25.37 7.96
N ASN A 240 -3.40 -26.06 7.58
CA ASN A 240 -4.61 -25.41 7.05
C ASN A 240 -5.66 -25.10 8.15
N SER A 241 -6.08 -23.84 8.22
CA SER A 241 -7.02 -23.31 9.22
C SER A 241 -8.48 -23.78 9.09
N TYR A 242 -8.88 -24.36 7.95
CA TYR A 242 -10.25 -24.84 7.73
C TYR A 242 -10.52 -26.22 8.35
N ILE A 243 -9.49 -26.93 8.78
CA ILE A 243 -9.60 -28.34 9.14
C ILE A 243 -10.09 -28.49 10.59
N THR A 244 -11.11 -29.34 10.77
CA THR A 244 -11.68 -29.68 12.08
C THR A 244 -11.46 -31.15 12.40
N ASN A 245 -11.16 -31.44 13.68
CA ASN A 245 -11.08 -32.81 14.18
C ASN A 245 -12.47 -33.38 14.52
N ASN A 246 -13.50 -32.53 14.61
CA ASN A 246 -14.85 -32.93 14.96
C ASN A 246 -15.76 -32.97 13.71
N GLY A 247 -16.08 -34.18 13.25
CA GLY A 247 -16.94 -34.42 12.08
C GLY A 247 -18.39 -33.95 12.24
N ASP A 248 -18.88 -33.76 13.47
CA ASP A 248 -20.24 -33.26 13.70
C ASP A 248 -20.38 -31.77 13.36
N THR A 249 -19.28 -31.02 13.48
CA THR A 249 -19.22 -29.58 13.14
C THR A 249 -18.87 -29.31 11.68
N ALA A 250 -18.55 -30.35 10.90
CA ALA A 250 -18.01 -30.21 9.56
C ALA A 250 -19.09 -29.86 8.53
N CYS A 251 -18.75 -28.91 7.66
CA CYS A 251 -19.56 -28.54 6.51
C CYS A 251 -19.31 -29.52 5.34
N ILE A 252 -18.04 -29.88 5.10
CA ILE A 252 -17.63 -30.83 4.05
C ILE A 252 -16.78 -31.96 4.64
N TYR A 253 -16.97 -33.16 4.10
CA TYR A 253 -16.20 -34.36 4.45
C TYR A 253 -15.33 -34.80 3.27
N PHE A 254 -14.02 -34.88 3.47
CA PHE A 254 -13.07 -35.33 2.46
C PHE A 254 -12.68 -36.78 2.66
N VAL A 255 -12.70 -37.52 1.56
CA VAL A 255 -12.48 -38.96 1.49
C VAL A 255 -11.37 -39.21 0.48
N LEU A 256 -10.19 -39.63 0.93
CA LEU A 256 -9.06 -39.94 0.06
C LEU A 256 -9.17 -41.36 -0.50
N ILE A 257 -9.11 -41.47 -1.82
CA ILE A 257 -9.29 -42.75 -2.51
C ILE A 257 -7.94 -43.25 -3.03
N PRO A 258 -7.42 -44.40 -2.54
CA PRO A 258 -6.26 -45.06 -3.13
C PRO A 258 -6.61 -45.74 -4.46
N ASP A 259 -5.59 -46.17 -5.21
CA ASP A 259 -5.76 -46.99 -6.41
C ASP A 259 -6.40 -48.34 -6.01
N MET A 260 -7.70 -48.50 -6.28
CA MET A 260 -8.50 -49.67 -5.87
C MET A 260 -9.59 -49.99 -6.89
N ASP A 261 -10.07 -51.23 -6.86
CA ASP A 261 -11.21 -51.67 -7.65
C ASP A 261 -12.54 -51.05 -7.16
N GLY A 262 -13.40 -50.71 -8.11
CA GLY A 262 -14.63 -49.97 -7.86
C GLY A 262 -15.68 -50.67 -6.99
N SER A 263 -15.77 -51.99 -7.05
CA SER A 263 -16.69 -52.78 -6.22
C SER A 263 -16.30 -52.74 -4.73
N THR A 264 -15.00 -52.83 -4.45
CA THR A 264 -14.42 -52.74 -3.11
C THR A 264 -14.63 -51.35 -2.51
N LEU A 265 -14.52 -50.31 -3.35
CA LEU A 265 -14.71 -48.93 -2.96
C LEU A 265 -16.13 -48.65 -2.46
N ASN A 266 -17.16 -49.05 -3.22
CA ASN A 266 -18.56 -48.85 -2.85
C ASN A 266 -18.89 -49.42 -1.45
N ASN A 267 -18.40 -50.63 -1.17
CA ASN A 267 -18.61 -51.28 0.13
C ASN A 267 -17.91 -50.57 1.29
N ARG A 268 -16.75 -49.93 1.06
CA ARG A 268 -16.04 -49.16 2.09
C ARG A 268 -16.71 -47.81 2.36
N LEU A 269 -17.18 -47.12 1.32
CA LEU A 269 -17.89 -45.83 1.48
C LEU A 269 -19.12 -45.95 2.39
N LYS A 270 -19.92 -47.01 2.22
CA LYS A 270 -21.12 -47.25 3.04
C LYS A 270 -20.82 -47.51 4.53
N LYS A 271 -19.57 -47.87 4.88
CA LYS A 271 -19.14 -48.13 6.26
C LYS A 271 -18.63 -46.89 6.99
N LEU A 272 -18.44 -45.77 6.29
CA LEU A 272 -17.92 -44.54 6.89
C LEU A 272 -18.93 -43.92 7.87
N LYS A 273 -18.45 -43.49 9.04
CA LYS A 273 -19.27 -43.01 10.17
C LYS A 273 -20.27 -41.91 9.79
N TYR A 274 -19.87 -40.92 9.00
CA TYR A 274 -20.72 -39.76 8.66
C TYR A 274 -21.34 -39.84 7.26
N TRP A 275 -21.19 -40.98 6.54
CA TRP A 275 -21.73 -41.14 5.17
C TRP A 275 -23.26 -41.07 5.12
N ASN A 276 -23.94 -41.38 6.23
CA ASN A 276 -25.39 -41.26 6.42
C ASN A 276 -26.21 -41.79 5.22
N LYS A 277 -25.78 -42.93 4.67
CA LYS A 277 -26.36 -43.69 3.55
C LYS A 277 -26.43 -42.98 2.18
N ASN A 278 -26.34 -41.66 2.09
CA ASN A 278 -26.54 -40.92 0.84
C ASN A 278 -25.32 -40.15 0.32
N GLY A 279 -24.24 -40.01 1.11
CA GLY A 279 -23.01 -39.34 0.69
C GLY A 279 -23.12 -37.82 0.49
N ALA A 280 -24.17 -37.16 1.01
CA ALA A 280 -24.30 -35.71 0.93
C ALA A 280 -23.11 -35.01 1.63
N ASN A 281 -22.65 -33.89 1.07
CA ASN A 281 -21.51 -33.08 1.55
C ASN A 281 -20.15 -33.82 1.57
N HIS A 282 -20.05 -35.01 0.98
CA HIS A 282 -18.79 -35.71 0.84
C HIS A 282 -18.10 -35.35 -0.47
N VAL A 283 -16.78 -35.24 -0.44
CA VAL A 283 -15.90 -35.05 -1.60
C VAL A 283 -14.99 -36.28 -1.69
N LEU A 284 -15.15 -37.06 -2.75
CA LEU A 284 -14.29 -38.20 -3.06
C LEU A 284 -13.11 -37.71 -3.87
N LEU A 285 -11.91 -37.79 -3.29
CA LEU A 285 -10.70 -37.25 -3.85
C LEU A 285 -9.77 -38.36 -4.35
N TYR A 286 -9.58 -38.40 -5.66
CA TYR A 286 -8.64 -39.28 -6.34
C TYR A 286 -7.54 -38.47 -7.02
N LEU A 287 -6.32 -38.58 -6.54
CA LEU A 287 -5.16 -37.88 -7.10
C LEU A 287 -4.43 -38.80 -8.07
N ALA A 288 -4.62 -38.53 -9.37
CA ALA A 288 -3.99 -39.30 -10.44
C ALA A 288 -2.46 -39.21 -10.36
N ARG A 289 -1.79 -40.36 -10.24
CA ARG A 289 -0.32 -40.44 -10.15
C ARG A 289 0.34 -40.79 -11.47
N HIS A 290 -0.40 -41.48 -12.33
CA HIS A 290 0.08 -41.95 -13.62
C HIS A 290 -0.56 -41.13 -14.72
N HIS A 291 0.18 -40.89 -15.80
CA HIS A 291 -0.32 -40.15 -16.96
C HIS A 291 -1.54 -40.82 -17.62
N ASN A 292 -1.76 -42.12 -17.40
CA ASN A 292 -2.86 -42.90 -17.97
C ASN A 292 -3.86 -43.35 -16.89
N SER A 293 -4.05 -42.55 -15.84
CA SER A 293 -5.03 -42.86 -14.78
C SER A 293 -6.46 -42.75 -15.36
N PRO A 294 -7.27 -43.83 -15.33
CA PRO A 294 -8.63 -43.82 -15.87
C PRO A 294 -9.62 -43.12 -14.94
N ASN A 295 -10.87 -42.97 -15.37
CA ASN A 295 -11.96 -42.57 -14.49
C ASN A 295 -12.33 -43.75 -13.56
N ILE A 296 -11.88 -43.68 -12.30
CA ILE A 296 -12.08 -44.76 -11.32
C ILE A 296 -13.51 -44.85 -10.79
N PHE A 297 -14.31 -43.78 -10.94
CA PHE A 297 -15.68 -43.72 -10.44
C PHE A 297 -16.72 -44.12 -11.50
N ASN A 298 -16.28 -44.50 -12.70
CA ASN A 298 -17.18 -44.86 -13.78
C ASN A 298 -18.05 -46.06 -13.38
N ASN A 299 -19.37 -45.90 -13.53
CA ASN A 299 -20.39 -46.90 -13.16
C ASN A 299 -20.40 -47.34 -11.68
N ILE A 300 -19.86 -46.54 -10.76
CA ILE A 300 -19.94 -46.77 -9.31
C ILE A 300 -21.05 -45.90 -8.70
N ASN A 301 -21.84 -46.47 -7.79
CA ASN A 301 -22.79 -45.70 -6.99
C ASN A 301 -22.05 -44.95 -5.86
N THR A 302 -21.78 -43.68 -6.08
CA THR A 302 -21.12 -42.76 -5.12
C THR A 302 -22.12 -41.91 -4.33
N GLY A 303 -23.42 -42.19 -4.44
CA GLY A 303 -24.48 -41.40 -3.80
C GLY A 303 -24.51 -39.94 -4.30
N ARG A 304 -24.60 -39.00 -3.36
CA ARG A 304 -24.62 -37.54 -3.59
C ARG A 304 -23.25 -36.89 -3.42
N ALA A 305 -22.17 -37.67 -3.39
CA ALA A 305 -20.84 -37.13 -3.21
C ALA A 305 -20.34 -36.39 -4.46
N ILE A 306 -19.56 -35.33 -4.23
CA ILE A 306 -18.78 -34.61 -5.26
C ILE A 306 -17.58 -35.47 -5.62
N LEU A 307 -17.33 -35.65 -6.92
CA LEU A 307 -16.14 -36.37 -7.40
C LEU A 307 -15.05 -35.35 -7.73
N ALA A 308 -13.82 -35.64 -7.32
CA ALA A 308 -12.66 -34.82 -7.60
C ALA A 308 -11.51 -35.72 -8.13
N GLN A 309 -11.28 -35.69 -9.43
CA GLN A 309 -10.27 -36.50 -10.13
C GLN A 309 -9.79 -35.82 -11.42
N ALA A 310 -8.78 -36.40 -12.08
CA ALA A 310 -8.28 -35.89 -13.35
C ALA A 310 -9.17 -36.30 -14.54
N SER A 311 -9.43 -37.59 -14.72
CA SER A 311 -10.07 -38.11 -15.94
C SER A 311 -11.60 -38.19 -15.82
N TYR A 312 -12.33 -37.68 -16.81
CA TYR A 312 -13.79 -37.74 -16.90
C TYR A 312 -14.26 -38.04 -18.33
N TYR A 313 -15.39 -38.75 -18.43
CA TYR A 313 -16.11 -38.99 -19.67
C TYR A 313 -17.38 -38.13 -19.68
N GLU A 314 -18.45 -38.57 -20.35
CA GLU A 314 -19.77 -37.92 -20.36
C GLU A 314 -20.48 -37.91 -18.99
N ASP A 315 -19.90 -38.56 -17.97
CA ASP A 315 -20.44 -38.63 -16.61
C ASP A 315 -20.10 -37.42 -15.75
N PHE A 316 -19.29 -36.47 -16.25
CA PHE A 316 -18.94 -35.24 -15.54
C PHE A 316 -20.15 -34.35 -15.25
N ARG A 317 -20.40 -34.05 -13.97
CA ARG A 317 -21.49 -33.15 -13.55
C ARG A 317 -20.99 -31.72 -13.43
N GLU A 318 -21.31 -30.90 -14.43
CA GLU A 318 -20.92 -29.49 -14.46
C GLU A 318 -21.39 -28.72 -13.22
N ASN A 319 -20.51 -27.88 -12.66
CA ASN A 319 -20.68 -27.10 -11.42
C ASN A 319 -20.97 -27.97 -10.17
N PHE A 320 -20.66 -29.27 -10.22
CA PHE A 320 -20.82 -30.19 -9.10
C PHE A 320 -19.55 -31.02 -8.89
N ASP A 321 -19.08 -31.73 -9.92
CA ASP A 321 -17.80 -32.43 -9.89
C ASP A 321 -16.63 -31.47 -10.11
N VAL A 322 -15.43 -31.91 -9.75
CA VAL A 322 -14.20 -31.11 -9.86
C VAL A 322 -13.16 -31.87 -10.67
N ILE A 323 -12.56 -31.16 -11.63
CA ILE A 323 -11.42 -31.64 -12.40
C ILE A 323 -10.14 -31.17 -11.71
N LEU A 324 -9.31 -32.12 -11.30
CA LEU A 324 -8.05 -31.87 -10.61
C LEU A 324 -6.85 -32.29 -11.45
N PRO A 325 -5.76 -31.51 -11.45
CA PRO A 325 -4.54 -31.86 -12.16
C PRO A 325 -3.91 -33.17 -11.63
N PRO A 326 -3.26 -33.97 -12.48
CA PRO A 326 -2.49 -35.12 -12.04
C PRO A 326 -1.29 -34.72 -11.17
N THR A 327 -1.06 -35.47 -10.10
CA THR A 327 0.02 -35.24 -9.13
C THR A 327 1.18 -36.20 -9.41
N SER A 328 1.93 -35.95 -10.49
CA SER A 328 3.14 -36.73 -10.79
C SER A 328 4.32 -36.28 -9.92
N ASN A 329 5.08 -37.25 -9.37
CA ASN A 329 6.15 -37.06 -8.39
C ASN A 329 7.29 -36.10 -8.81
N LYS A 330 7.43 -35.74 -10.10
CA LYS A 330 8.49 -34.85 -10.63
C LYS A 330 8.02 -33.44 -10.98
N ILE A 331 6.72 -33.27 -11.17
CA ILE A 331 6.11 -32.05 -11.69
C ILE A 331 5.93 -31.01 -10.57
N LEU A 332 5.86 -31.47 -9.31
CA LEU A 332 5.53 -30.65 -8.15
C LEU A 332 6.79 -30.20 -7.37
N SER A 333 7.48 -29.17 -7.87
CA SER A 333 8.51 -28.45 -7.11
C SER A 333 8.16 -26.97 -7.04
N ASN A 334 7.96 -26.45 -5.83
CA ASN A 334 7.61 -25.05 -5.58
C ASN A 334 8.79 -24.07 -5.76
N SER A 335 9.89 -24.50 -6.38
CA SER A 335 11.10 -23.69 -6.54
C SER A 335 10.99 -22.83 -7.80
N TRP A 336 10.87 -21.52 -7.58
CA TRP A 336 11.00 -20.48 -8.60
C TRP A 336 12.31 -20.58 -9.38
N GLU A 337 13.34 -21.23 -8.81
CA GLU A 337 14.65 -21.51 -9.42
C GLU A 337 14.57 -22.36 -10.70
N ILE A 338 13.55 -23.21 -10.81
CA ILE A 338 13.38 -24.15 -11.94
C ILE A 338 12.49 -23.54 -13.04
N LEU A 339 11.88 -22.37 -12.79
CA LEU A 339 10.97 -21.73 -13.73
C LEU A 339 11.70 -20.79 -14.68
N PRO A 340 11.48 -20.92 -16.00
CA PRO A 340 12.19 -20.11 -16.98
C PRO A 340 11.77 -18.64 -16.93
N TYR A 341 12.62 -17.79 -17.49
CA TYR A 341 12.31 -16.38 -17.67
C TYR A 341 11.12 -16.17 -18.63
N ILE A 342 10.31 -15.16 -18.33
CA ILE A 342 9.13 -14.79 -19.14
C ILE A 342 9.57 -14.12 -20.46
N SER A 343 10.66 -13.34 -20.39
CA SER A 343 11.32 -12.68 -21.52
C SER A 343 12.47 -13.56 -22.07
N PRO A 344 12.73 -13.59 -23.39
CA PRO A 344 12.09 -12.82 -24.47
C PRO A 344 10.69 -13.33 -24.81
N ALA A 345 9.82 -12.44 -25.31
CA ALA A 345 8.45 -12.80 -25.70
C ALA A 345 8.43 -13.93 -26.73
N ARG A 346 9.21 -13.80 -27.82
CA ARG A 346 9.36 -14.83 -28.85
C ARG A 346 10.64 -15.65 -28.60
N ARG A 347 10.52 -16.98 -28.63
CA ARG A 347 11.59 -17.95 -28.37
C ARG A 347 11.96 -18.69 -29.66
N LYS A 348 12.95 -19.59 -29.58
CA LYS A 348 13.55 -20.28 -30.72
C LYS A 348 12.53 -20.97 -31.64
N TYR A 349 11.58 -21.69 -31.05
CA TYR A 349 10.52 -22.37 -31.81
C TYR A 349 9.24 -21.57 -31.70
N LEU A 350 8.60 -21.24 -32.82
CA LEU A 350 7.31 -20.55 -32.78
C LEU A 350 6.25 -21.44 -32.12
N MET A 351 6.13 -22.70 -32.54
CA MET A 351 5.20 -23.65 -31.96
C MET A 351 5.73 -25.08 -32.03
N THR A 352 5.46 -25.87 -30.99
CA THR A 352 5.94 -27.24 -30.87
C THR A 352 4.82 -28.22 -30.52
N PHE A 353 4.92 -29.44 -31.05
CA PHE A 353 4.04 -30.57 -30.74
C PHE A 353 4.86 -31.88 -30.74
N GLU A 354 4.72 -32.69 -29.70
CA GLU A 354 5.24 -34.07 -29.68
C GLU A 354 4.18 -35.03 -29.14
N GLY A 355 3.80 -36.03 -29.91
CA GLY A 355 2.85 -37.07 -29.49
C GLY A 355 2.85 -38.28 -30.43
N ASN A 356 2.40 -39.42 -29.93
CA ASN A 356 2.17 -40.62 -30.75
C ASN A 356 0.69 -40.96 -30.77
N MET A 357 0.18 -41.35 -31.94
CA MET A 357 -1.20 -41.80 -32.08
C MET A 357 -1.21 -43.28 -32.46
N ASP A 358 -1.72 -44.12 -31.57
CA ASP A 358 -1.90 -45.57 -31.79
C ASP A 358 -3.37 -45.90 -32.11
N ALA A 359 -4.05 -45.06 -32.90
CA ALA A 359 -5.48 -45.18 -33.16
C ALA A 359 -5.79 -46.16 -34.31
N LYS A 360 -6.70 -47.11 -34.06
CA LYS A 360 -7.34 -47.96 -35.08
C LYS A 360 -8.86 -47.68 -35.06
N GLY A 361 -9.38 -47.03 -36.11
CA GLY A 361 -10.81 -46.73 -36.30
C GLY A 361 -11.32 -45.42 -35.68
N PHE A 362 -12.43 -44.92 -36.28
CA PHE A 362 -13.23 -43.68 -36.06
C PHE A 362 -12.51 -42.31 -36.17
N ASN A 363 -13.02 -41.46 -37.09
CA ASN A 363 -12.64 -40.07 -37.36
C ASN A 363 -11.15 -39.76 -37.67
N ILE A 364 -10.37 -40.81 -37.93
CA ILE A 364 -8.96 -40.74 -38.32
C ILE A 364 -8.72 -39.84 -39.55
N ASP A 365 -9.65 -39.84 -40.51
CA ASP A 365 -9.50 -39.07 -41.76
C ASP A 365 -9.47 -37.56 -41.53
N PHE A 366 -10.30 -37.05 -40.62
CA PHE A 366 -10.31 -35.62 -40.30
C PHE A 366 -9.01 -35.21 -39.59
N GLU A 367 -8.51 -36.04 -38.69
CA GLU A 367 -7.26 -35.80 -37.99
C GLU A 367 -6.04 -35.90 -38.90
N TYR A 368 -6.03 -36.82 -39.87
CA TYR A 368 -5.01 -36.81 -40.91
C TYR A 368 -5.03 -35.54 -41.75
N LYS A 369 -6.20 -34.94 -42.02
CA LYS A 369 -6.29 -33.63 -42.68
C LYS A 369 -5.68 -32.54 -41.82
N VAL A 370 -6.01 -32.49 -40.52
CA VAL A 370 -5.43 -31.52 -39.58
C VAL A 370 -3.91 -31.66 -39.49
N ILE A 371 -3.40 -32.89 -39.34
CA ILE A 371 -1.96 -33.18 -39.31
C ILE A 371 -1.30 -32.75 -40.63
N LYS A 372 -1.94 -33.01 -41.78
CA LYS A 372 -1.43 -32.58 -43.08
C LYS A 372 -1.32 -31.06 -43.16
N GLU A 373 -2.33 -30.32 -42.71
CA GLU A 373 -2.27 -28.86 -42.67
C GLU A 373 -1.18 -28.34 -41.73
N LEU A 374 -1.01 -28.94 -40.55
CA LEU A 374 0.08 -28.58 -39.63
C LEU A 374 1.46 -28.84 -40.25
N LYS A 375 1.65 -29.95 -40.98
CA LYS A 375 2.88 -30.22 -41.74
C LYS A 375 3.07 -29.25 -42.90
N ASN A 376 1.99 -28.83 -43.58
CA ASN A 376 2.07 -27.81 -44.62
C ASN A 376 2.57 -26.48 -44.04
N LEU A 377 2.14 -26.08 -42.84
CA LEU A 377 2.64 -24.88 -42.17
C LEU A 377 4.15 -24.94 -41.90
N GLU A 378 4.67 -26.10 -41.49
CA GLU A 378 6.11 -26.32 -41.28
C GLU A 378 6.91 -26.16 -42.59
N ILE A 379 6.37 -26.65 -43.71
CA ILE A 379 7.00 -26.54 -45.05
C ILE A 379 6.88 -25.12 -45.61
N GLN A 380 5.72 -24.49 -45.45
CA GLN A 380 5.43 -23.17 -46.01
C GLN A 380 6.22 -22.06 -45.32
N TYR A 381 6.51 -22.21 -44.02
CA TYR A 381 7.17 -21.19 -43.20
C TYR A 381 8.40 -21.73 -42.46
N PRO A 382 9.46 -22.17 -43.17
CA PRO A 382 10.62 -22.81 -42.57
C PRO A 382 11.38 -21.90 -41.59
N GLU A 383 11.35 -20.58 -41.82
CA GLU A 383 12.01 -19.60 -40.95
C GLU A 383 11.38 -19.49 -39.55
N GLN A 384 10.09 -19.84 -39.41
CA GLN A 384 9.37 -19.76 -38.13
C GLN A 384 9.69 -20.93 -37.19
N LYS A 385 10.43 -21.95 -37.65
CA LYS A 385 10.89 -23.10 -36.84
C LYS A 385 9.74 -23.78 -36.08
N PHE A 386 8.75 -24.29 -36.82
CA PHE A 386 7.79 -25.24 -36.27
C PHE A 386 8.48 -26.57 -35.97
N LEU A 387 8.11 -27.22 -34.86
CA LEU A 387 8.61 -28.56 -34.53
C LEU A 387 7.43 -29.47 -34.23
N PHE A 388 6.97 -30.21 -35.23
CA PHE A 388 5.85 -31.14 -35.10
C PHE A 388 6.31 -32.58 -35.25
N LYS A 389 6.18 -33.37 -34.18
CA LYS A 389 6.43 -34.80 -34.18
C LYS A 389 5.16 -35.56 -33.80
N PHE A 390 4.59 -36.24 -34.78
CA PHE A 390 3.35 -37.02 -34.64
C PHE A 390 3.59 -38.53 -34.43
N SER A 391 4.86 -38.94 -34.27
CA SER A 391 5.27 -40.32 -34.00
C SER A 391 6.54 -40.35 -33.16
N CYS A 392 6.66 -41.29 -32.22
CA CYS A 392 7.88 -41.44 -31.40
C CYS A 392 8.22 -42.91 -31.10
N SER A 393 9.51 -43.18 -30.89
CA SER A 393 10.05 -44.52 -30.61
C SER A 393 9.81 -45.00 -29.17
N LYS A 394 9.62 -44.08 -28.22
CA LYS A 394 9.25 -44.35 -26.83
C LYS A 394 7.95 -43.61 -26.50
N SER A 395 6.82 -44.32 -26.51
CA SER A 395 5.51 -43.79 -26.15
C SER A 395 5.00 -44.40 -24.85
N LEU A 396 4.38 -43.58 -23.99
CA LEU A 396 3.61 -44.06 -22.86
C LEU A 396 2.20 -44.39 -23.36
N VAL A 397 1.97 -45.65 -23.71
CA VAL A 397 0.73 -46.11 -24.37
C VAL A 397 -0.49 -45.93 -23.48
N SER A 398 -1.42 -45.06 -23.88
CA SER A 398 -2.77 -44.97 -23.32
C SER A 398 -3.52 -46.28 -23.55
N LYS A 399 -4.17 -46.80 -22.49
CA LYS A 399 -4.97 -48.03 -22.56
C LYS A 399 -6.20 -47.88 -23.47
N ASP A 400 -6.66 -46.64 -23.68
CA ASP A 400 -7.92 -46.36 -24.39
C ASP A 400 -7.71 -46.15 -25.91
N GLY A 401 -6.46 -46.04 -26.40
CA GLY A 401 -6.13 -46.00 -27.84
C GLY A 401 -6.66 -44.79 -28.64
N LEU A 402 -7.33 -43.82 -27.99
CA LEU A 402 -8.10 -42.74 -28.61
C LEU A 402 -7.56 -41.33 -28.29
N GLU A 403 -6.35 -41.24 -27.74
CA GLU A 403 -5.69 -39.98 -27.36
C GLU A 403 -4.21 -39.94 -27.80
N TRP A 404 -3.66 -38.73 -27.95
CA TRP A 404 -2.25 -38.47 -28.27
C TRP A 404 -1.32 -38.80 -27.11
N ASN A 405 -0.72 -39.99 -27.15
CA ASN A 405 0.24 -40.50 -26.15
C ASN A 405 1.42 -39.53 -25.95
N LEU A 406 1.91 -39.45 -24.70
CA LEU A 406 3.09 -38.67 -24.36
C LEU A 406 4.35 -39.38 -24.89
N CYS A 407 5.20 -38.60 -25.56
CA CYS A 407 6.50 -39.03 -26.03
C CYS A 407 7.60 -38.63 -25.04
N ASN A 408 8.70 -39.37 -25.02
CA ASN A 408 9.93 -39.02 -24.33
C ASN A 408 9.78 -38.87 -22.80
N THR A 409 10.83 -38.40 -22.13
CA THR A 409 10.83 -38.12 -20.68
C THR A 409 10.35 -36.68 -20.39
N ASP A 410 9.89 -36.43 -19.15
CA ASP A 410 9.46 -35.09 -18.67
C ASP A 410 10.54 -34.01 -18.92
N ASN A 411 11.80 -34.31 -18.61
CA ASN A 411 12.92 -33.38 -18.79
C ASN A 411 13.16 -33.04 -20.28
N GLU A 412 13.08 -34.03 -21.16
CA GLU A 412 13.25 -33.81 -22.61
C GLU A 412 12.13 -32.93 -23.16
N ARG A 413 10.88 -33.18 -22.75
CA ARG A 413 9.74 -32.33 -23.14
C ARG A 413 9.89 -30.91 -22.59
N PHE A 414 10.28 -30.77 -21.32
CA PHE A 414 10.51 -29.47 -20.71
C PHE A 414 11.54 -28.63 -21.47
N ASN A 415 12.68 -29.21 -21.86
CA ASN A 415 13.73 -28.51 -22.61
C ASN A 415 13.24 -27.98 -23.97
N ILE A 416 12.34 -28.70 -24.63
CA ILE A 416 11.72 -28.25 -25.88
C ILE A 416 10.74 -27.11 -25.61
N LEU A 417 9.85 -27.28 -24.61
CA LEU A 417 8.83 -26.29 -24.25
C LEU A 417 9.44 -24.99 -23.72
N GLU A 418 10.52 -25.06 -22.96
CA GLU A 418 11.26 -23.90 -22.48
C GLU A 418 11.74 -23.03 -23.65
N ASN A 419 12.12 -23.65 -24.78
CA ASN A 419 12.55 -22.95 -25.99
C ASN A 419 11.40 -22.60 -26.96
N SER A 420 10.15 -22.89 -26.58
CA SER A 420 8.97 -22.73 -27.44
C SER A 420 8.15 -21.49 -27.06
N THR A 421 7.67 -20.75 -28.05
CA THR A 421 6.71 -19.67 -27.82
C THR A 421 5.33 -20.21 -27.50
N PHE A 422 4.82 -21.04 -28.39
CA PHE A 422 3.54 -21.72 -28.25
C PHE A 422 3.74 -23.23 -28.11
N SER A 423 2.84 -23.87 -27.38
CA SER A 423 2.77 -25.33 -27.29
C SER A 423 1.42 -25.78 -27.83
N LEU A 424 1.44 -26.60 -28.87
CA LEU A 424 0.22 -27.13 -29.46
C LEU A 424 -0.29 -28.32 -28.63
N ILE A 425 -1.58 -28.33 -28.35
CA ILE A 425 -2.28 -29.42 -27.69
C ILE A 425 -3.47 -29.82 -28.57
N LEU A 426 -3.43 -31.03 -29.11
CA LEU A 426 -4.54 -31.61 -29.84
C LEU A 426 -5.43 -32.36 -28.86
N THR A 427 -6.74 -32.06 -28.85
CA THR A 427 -7.69 -32.79 -28.01
C THR A 427 -7.94 -34.20 -28.54
N SER A 428 -8.55 -35.05 -27.72
CA SER A 428 -8.90 -36.42 -28.10
C SER A 428 -9.73 -36.50 -29.40
N LEU A 429 -9.68 -37.68 -30.04
CA LEU A 429 -10.47 -38.07 -31.19
C LEU A 429 -11.94 -38.34 -30.84
N ASN A 430 -12.20 -38.67 -29.57
CA ASN A 430 -13.53 -39.05 -29.10
C ASN A 430 -14.12 -37.90 -28.28
N ASP A 431 -15.22 -37.34 -28.77
CA ASP A 431 -15.95 -36.28 -28.09
C ASP A 431 -16.54 -36.73 -26.74
N SER A 432 -16.63 -38.02 -26.45
CA SER A 432 -17.10 -38.49 -25.14
C SER A 432 -16.08 -38.25 -24.01
N LEU A 433 -14.82 -37.91 -24.33
CA LEU A 433 -13.74 -37.64 -23.36
C LEU A 433 -13.74 -36.17 -22.97
N VAL A 434 -14.23 -35.86 -21.76
CA VAL A 434 -14.31 -34.48 -21.26
C VAL A 434 -12.97 -33.98 -20.72
N SER A 435 -12.24 -34.83 -19.99
CA SER A 435 -10.91 -34.49 -19.51
C SER A 435 -10.10 -35.75 -19.26
N THR A 436 -8.78 -35.68 -19.46
CA THR A 436 -7.88 -36.83 -19.30
C THR A 436 -6.61 -36.40 -18.57
N SER A 437 -6.00 -37.36 -17.89
CA SER A 437 -4.69 -37.17 -17.25
C SER A 437 -3.59 -36.74 -18.25
N ILE A 438 -3.64 -37.21 -19.51
CA ILE A 438 -2.68 -36.85 -20.56
C ILE A 438 -2.86 -35.40 -21.01
N PHE A 439 -4.09 -35.00 -21.38
CA PHE A 439 -4.40 -33.62 -21.75
C PHE A 439 -3.96 -32.62 -20.68
N GLN A 440 -4.30 -32.92 -19.43
CA GLN A 440 -3.93 -32.06 -18.30
C GLN A 440 -2.42 -32.03 -18.08
N THR A 441 -1.72 -33.16 -18.23
CA THR A 441 -0.24 -33.20 -18.15
C THR A 441 0.37 -32.25 -19.19
N ARG A 442 -0.07 -32.30 -20.45
CA ARG A 442 0.43 -31.40 -21.51
C ARG A 442 0.20 -29.93 -21.15
N LEU A 443 -1.01 -29.60 -20.73
CA LEU A 443 -1.37 -28.25 -20.31
C LEU A 443 -0.46 -27.75 -19.17
N LEU A 444 -0.26 -28.57 -18.14
CA LEU A 444 0.60 -28.27 -16.99
C LEU A 444 2.06 -28.06 -17.39
N GLU A 445 2.61 -28.95 -18.22
CA GLU A 445 4.00 -28.86 -18.72
C GLU A 445 4.22 -27.58 -19.54
N SER A 446 3.29 -27.23 -20.43
CA SER A 446 3.36 -26.00 -21.24
C SER A 446 3.39 -24.76 -20.35
N VAL A 447 2.48 -24.68 -19.37
CA VAL A 447 2.38 -23.54 -18.45
C VAL A 447 3.61 -23.44 -17.54
N ARG A 448 4.10 -24.57 -17.00
CA ARG A 448 5.32 -24.64 -16.20
C ARG A 448 6.55 -24.13 -16.97
N ALA A 449 6.67 -24.48 -18.25
CA ALA A 449 7.76 -24.04 -19.12
C ALA A 449 7.58 -22.61 -19.67
N GLY A 450 6.46 -21.95 -19.38
CA GLY A 450 6.12 -20.63 -19.91
C GLY A 450 5.85 -20.61 -21.41
N ALA A 451 5.53 -21.77 -22.02
CA ALA A 451 5.02 -21.83 -23.40
C ALA A 451 3.50 -21.59 -23.38
N VAL A 452 3.00 -20.70 -24.24
CA VAL A 452 1.55 -20.40 -24.28
C VAL A 452 0.81 -21.57 -24.94
N PRO A 453 -0.10 -22.26 -24.23
CA PRO A 453 -0.80 -23.40 -24.80
C PRO A 453 -1.80 -22.95 -25.87
N ILE A 454 -1.81 -23.65 -27.00
CA ILE A 454 -2.80 -23.54 -28.06
C ILE A 454 -3.52 -24.87 -28.14
N ILE A 455 -4.82 -24.85 -27.85
CA ILE A 455 -5.64 -26.06 -27.85
C ILE A 455 -6.47 -26.09 -29.13
N LEU A 456 -6.33 -27.16 -29.92
CA LEU A 456 -7.18 -27.44 -31.06
C LEU A 456 -8.22 -28.50 -30.70
N GLY A 457 -9.46 -28.07 -30.49
CA GLY A 457 -10.56 -28.94 -30.05
C GLY A 457 -11.76 -28.19 -29.51
N GLY A 458 -12.91 -28.89 -29.44
CA GLY A 458 -14.18 -28.32 -28.99
C GLY A 458 -14.70 -28.89 -27.68
N ASN A 459 -14.59 -30.20 -27.45
CA ASN A 459 -15.16 -30.85 -26.26
C ASN A 459 -14.08 -31.26 -25.26
N PHE A 460 -13.70 -30.34 -24.38
CA PHE A 460 -12.78 -30.60 -23.27
C PHE A 460 -13.03 -29.63 -22.11
N ARG A 461 -12.51 -29.95 -20.93
CA ARG A 461 -12.59 -29.09 -19.74
C ARG A 461 -11.25 -28.94 -19.04
N PHE A 462 -11.01 -27.73 -18.54
CA PHE A 462 -9.79 -27.38 -17.82
C PHE A 462 -9.86 -27.82 -16.35
N PRO A 463 -8.72 -28.14 -15.72
CA PRO A 463 -8.68 -28.32 -14.28
C PRO A 463 -8.98 -27.00 -13.57
N LEU A 464 -9.80 -27.05 -12.52
CA LEU A 464 -10.14 -25.91 -11.67
C LEU A 464 -10.69 -24.67 -12.45
N GLU A 465 -11.42 -24.89 -13.55
CA GLU A 465 -11.95 -23.85 -14.46
C GLU A 465 -12.80 -22.77 -13.76
N GLU A 466 -13.44 -23.09 -12.63
CA GLU A 466 -14.26 -22.14 -11.86
C GLU A 466 -13.44 -21.10 -11.07
N VAL A 467 -12.16 -21.37 -10.80
CA VAL A 467 -11.29 -20.47 -10.04
C VAL A 467 -10.15 -19.91 -10.88
N ILE A 468 -9.77 -20.61 -11.94
CA ILE A 468 -8.72 -20.20 -12.89
C ILE A 468 -9.37 -19.74 -14.20
N ASP A 469 -9.17 -18.47 -14.55
CA ASP A 469 -9.53 -17.96 -15.88
C ASP A 469 -8.47 -18.33 -16.92
N TRP A 470 -8.58 -19.53 -17.48
CA TRP A 470 -7.65 -20.08 -18.47
C TRP A 470 -7.54 -19.25 -19.75
N ARG A 471 -8.54 -18.42 -20.09
CA ARG A 471 -8.52 -17.55 -21.28
C ARG A 471 -7.36 -16.56 -21.25
N ARG A 472 -6.89 -16.22 -20.05
CA ARG A 472 -5.79 -15.29 -19.81
C ARG A 472 -4.41 -15.88 -20.05
N CYS A 473 -4.25 -17.19 -20.16
CA CYS A 473 -2.95 -17.84 -20.46
C CYS A 473 -3.00 -18.86 -21.62
N VAL A 474 -4.18 -19.26 -22.09
CA VAL A 474 -4.38 -20.24 -23.18
C VAL A 474 -5.04 -19.58 -24.38
N VAL A 475 -4.87 -20.18 -25.56
CA VAL A 475 -5.65 -19.89 -26.77
C VAL A 475 -6.38 -21.16 -27.18
N VAL A 476 -7.70 -21.10 -27.35
CA VAL A 476 -8.52 -22.24 -27.76
C VAL A 476 -9.07 -21.96 -29.15
N LEU A 477 -8.90 -22.93 -30.05
CA LEU A 477 -9.41 -22.86 -31.43
C LEU A 477 -10.08 -24.19 -31.81
N PRO A 478 -11.13 -24.18 -32.63
CA PRO A 478 -11.65 -25.39 -33.24
C PRO A 478 -10.61 -26.05 -34.15
N LYS A 479 -10.66 -27.38 -34.30
CA LYS A 479 -9.73 -28.14 -35.14
C LYS A 479 -9.80 -27.72 -36.61
N GLU A 480 -10.97 -27.26 -37.06
CA GLU A 480 -11.26 -26.78 -38.41
C GLU A 480 -10.45 -25.53 -38.78
N ARG A 481 -10.02 -24.74 -37.79
CA ARG A 481 -9.21 -23.52 -38.00
C ARG A 481 -7.71 -23.78 -38.03
N ALA A 482 -7.28 -25.05 -38.15
CA ALA A 482 -5.87 -25.40 -38.23
C ALA A 482 -5.12 -24.68 -39.37
N SER A 483 -5.78 -24.42 -40.50
CA SER A 483 -5.21 -23.65 -41.62
C SER A 483 -5.00 -22.16 -41.33
N GLU A 484 -5.84 -21.57 -40.48
CA GLU A 484 -5.76 -20.16 -40.06
C GLU A 484 -4.79 -19.94 -38.89
N LEU A 485 -4.28 -21.03 -38.31
CA LEU A 485 -3.54 -21.01 -37.06
C LEU A 485 -2.33 -20.07 -37.10
N HIS A 486 -1.53 -20.13 -38.16
CA HIS A 486 -0.36 -19.26 -38.33
C HIS A 486 -0.75 -17.78 -38.30
N TYR A 487 -1.84 -17.39 -38.97
CA TYR A 487 -2.30 -16.01 -38.99
C TYR A 487 -2.69 -15.53 -37.58
N ILE A 488 -3.45 -16.35 -36.85
CA ILE A 488 -3.92 -16.02 -35.49
C ILE A 488 -2.74 -15.83 -34.53
N ILE A 489 -1.80 -16.77 -34.49
CA ILE A 489 -0.68 -16.71 -33.53
C ILE A 489 0.32 -15.60 -33.86
N ARG A 490 0.41 -15.21 -35.14
CA ARG A 490 1.27 -14.11 -35.59
C ARG A 490 0.64 -12.73 -35.35
N SER A 491 -0.69 -12.65 -35.29
CA SER A 491 -1.41 -11.41 -34.98
C SER A 491 -1.29 -10.99 -33.50
N MET A 492 -0.94 -11.93 -32.61
CA MET A 492 -0.76 -11.66 -31.19
C MET A 492 0.49 -10.80 -30.94
N THR A 493 0.32 -9.73 -30.16
CA THR A 493 1.41 -8.81 -29.84
C THR A 493 2.34 -9.39 -28.76
N ASP A 494 3.54 -8.81 -28.64
CA ASP A 494 4.51 -9.27 -27.65
C ASP A 494 4.05 -8.95 -26.22
N GLU A 495 3.30 -7.86 -26.02
CA GLU A 495 2.69 -7.51 -24.74
C GLU A 495 1.67 -8.57 -24.31
N GLU A 496 0.75 -8.95 -25.20
CA GLU A 496 -0.26 -9.99 -24.93
C GLU A 496 0.40 -11.33 -24.60
N LEU A 497 1.46 -11.67 -25.32
CA LEU A 497 2.22 -12.91 -25.13
C LEU A 497 2.91 -12.93 -23.76
N LEU A 498 3.56 -11.84 -23.36
CA LEU A 498 4.20 -11.71 -22.05
C LEU A 498 3.17 -11.73 -20.91
N GLU A 499 2.01 -11.10 -21.09
CA GLU A 499 0.90 -11.14 -20.12
C GLU A 499 0.36 -12.57 -19.96
N LYS A 500 0.15 -13.30 -21.07
CA LYS A 500 -0.27 -14.73 -21.04
C LYS A 500 0.72 -15.60 -20.29
N ARG A 501 2.02 -15.40 -20.51
CA ARG A 501 3.08 -16.12 -19.78
C ARG A 501 3.14 -15.77 -18.30
N ARG A 502 3.02 -14.47 -17.95
CA ARG A 502 2.99 -14.06 -16.54
C ARG A 502 1.80 -14.70 -15.83
N PHE A 503 0.61 -14.66 -16.44
CA PHE A 503 -0.56 -15.29 -15.86
C PHE A 503 -0.41 -16.81 -15.78
N GLY A 504 0.18 -17.45 -16.80
CA GLY A 504 0.51 -18.87 -16.76
C GLY A 504 1.44 -19.23 -15.59
N ARG A 505 2.53 -18.49 -15.39
CA ARG A 505 3.44 -18.67 -14.26
C ARG A 505 2.72 -18.46 -12.91
N HIS A 506 1.85 -17.47 -12.81
CA HIS A 506 1.02 -17.24 -11.63
C HIS A 506 0.07 -18.43 -11.36
N VAL A 507 -0.62 -18.92 -12.39
CA VAL A 507 -1.49 -20.10 -12.31
C VAL A 507 -0.72 -21.32 -11.79
N TRP A 508 0.47 -21.56 -12.35
CA TRP A 508 1.35 -22.61 -11.90
C TRP A 508 1.73 -22.47 -10.43
N GLN A 509 2.31 -21.33 -10.05
CA GLN A 509 2.86 -21.12 -8.71
C GLN A 509 1.78 -21.16 -7.61
N ILE A 510 0.62 -20.57 -7.86
CA ILE A 510 -0.45 -20.41 -6.87
C ILE A 510 -1.36 -21.63 -6.79
N TYR A 511 -1.71 -22.26 -7.92
CA TYR A 511 -2.77 -23.27 -7.93
C TYR A 511 -2.26 -24.70 -8.17
N LEU A 512 -1.14 -24.87 -8.91
CA LEU A 512 -0.79 -26.18 -9.51
C LEU A 512 0.58 -26.72 -9.09
N SER A 513 1.42 -25.92 -8.44
CA SER A 513 2.83 -26.20 -8.17
C SER A 513 3.09 -27.34 -7.17
N SER A 514 2.10 -27.67 -6.32
CA SER A 514 2.23 -28.69 -5.29
C SER A 514 0.88 -29.32 -4.93
N VAL A 515 0.90 -30.48 -4.25
CA VAL A 515 -0.33 -31.09 -3.71
C VAL A 515 -1.04 -30.14 -2.74
N GLN A 516 -0.29 -29.38 -1.95
CA GLN A 516 -0.83 -28.33 -1.07
C GLN A 516 -1.60 -27.28 -1.88
N SER A 517 -0.97 -26.72 -2.92
CA SER A 517 -1.57 -25.71 -3.80
C SER A 517 -2.86 -26.21 -4.46
N ILE A 518 -2.87 -27.48 -4.90
CA ILE A 518 -4.05 -28.12 -5.51
C ILE A 518 -5.19 -28.26 -4.50
N LEU A 519 -4.88 -28.65 -3.26
CA LEU A 519 -5.87 -28.78 -2.19
C LEU A 519 -6.41 -27.44 -1.71
N ASP A 520 -5.55 -26.44 -1.53
CA ASP A 520 -5.97 -25.09 -1.19
C ASP A 520 -6.86 -24.50 -2.31
N SER A 521 -6.53 -24.79 -3.58
CA SER A 521 -7.36 -24.43 -4.74
C SER A 521 -8.71 -25.15 -4.74
N LEU A 522 -8.74 -26.41 -4.33
CA LEU A 522 -9.98 -27.17 -4.18
C LEU A 522 -10.85 -26.61 -3.05
N PHE A 523 -10.27 -26.24 -1.91
CA PHE A 523 -10.98 -25.56 -0.84
C PHE A 523 -11.52 -24.20 -1.30
N LEU A 524 -10.71 -23.42 -2.01
CA LEU A 524 -11.13 -22.15 -2.61
C LEU A 524 -12.33 -22.34 -3.55
N LEU A 525 -12.28 -23.34 -4.42
CA LEU A 525 -13.36 -23.65 -5.37
C LEU A 525 -14.66 -24.02 -4.64
N LEU A 526 -14.59 -24.95 -3.68
CA LEU A 526 -15.77 -25.36 -2.92
C LEU A 526 -16.35 -24.20 -2.08
N ARG A 527 -15.49 -23.38 -1.46
CA ARG A 527 -15.90 -22.18 -0.73
C ARG A 527 -16.62 -21.17 -1.61
N ARG A 528 -16.09 -20.91 -2.82
CA ARG A 528 -16.72 -20.01 -3.81
C ARG A 528 -18.09 -20.53 -4.24
N ARG A 529 -18.23 -21.84 -4.51
CA ARG A 529 -19.53 -22.46 -4.82
C ARG A 529 -20.55 -22.30 -3.70
N LEU A 530 -20.11 -22.27 -2.44
CA LEU A 530 -20.95 -22.09 -1.26
C LEU A 530 -21.12 -20.62 -0.84
N ASN A 531 -20.49 -19.67 -1.53
CA ASN A 531 -20.46 -18.26 -1.16
C ASN A 531 -19.95 -17.99 0.27
N ILE A 532 -18.98 -18.78 0.74
CA ILE A 532 -18.38 -18.60 2.07
C ILE A 532 -17.08 -17.77 1.92
N PRO A 533 -16.94 -16.61 2.59
CA PRO A 533 -15.75 -15.76 2.48
C PRO A 533 -14.51 -16.40 3.10
N SER A 534 -13.33 -16.01 2.62
CA SER A 534 -12.04 -16.58 3.10
C SER A 534 -11.77 -16.17 4.53
N ASN A 535 -10.97 -16.98 5.23
CA ASN A 535 -10.50 -16.58 6.55
C ASN A 535 -9.72 -15.25 6.42
N PRO A 536 -9.97 -14.28 7.31
CA PRO A 536 -9.23 -13.03 7.33
C PRO A 536 -7.72 -13.26 7.43
N VAL A 537 -6.94 -12.49 6.67
CA VAL A 537 -5.49 -12.44 6.87
C VAL A 537 -5.17 -11.94 8.28
N ILE A 538 -4.12 -12.50 8.89
CA ILE A 538 -3.78 -12.22 10.29
C ILE A 538 -2.84 -11.01 10.39
N ASP A 539 -3.20 -10.07 11.26
CA ASP A 539 -2.35 -8.92 11.63
C ASP A 539 -1.13 -9.35 12.48
N GLU A 540 -0.03 -8.62 12.35
CA GLU A 540 1.13 -8.82 13.22
C GLU A 540 0.91 -8.18 14.60
N LYS A 541 1.18 -8.92 15.68
CA LYS A 541 0.94 -8.43 17.03
C LYS A 541 1.97 -7.38 17.43
N SER A 542 1.52 -6.17 17.74
CA SER A 542 2.38 -5.09 18.25
C SER A 542 2.69 -5.27 19.74
N LYS A 543 3.91 -5.73 20.04
CA LYS A 543 4.40 -5.81 21.42
C LYS A 543 5.01 -4.46 21.81
N SER A 544 4.59 -3.85 22.92
CA SER A 544 5.19 -2.58 23.38
C SER A 544 6.21 -2.77 24.50
N PHE A 545 7.16 -1.84 24.61
CA PHE A 545 8.04 -1.71 25.77
C PHE A 545 7.37 -1.00 26.95
N PHE A 546 6.32 -0.20 26.69
CA PHE A 546 5.66 0.62 27.70
C PHE A 546 4.56 -0.18 28.40
N ASN A 547 4.88 -0.77 29.56
CA ASN A 547 3.96 -1.46 30.46
C ASN A 547 3.85 -0.72 31.80
N GLU A 548 3.28 -1.33 32.85
CA GLU A 548 3.15 -0.70 34.18
C GLU A 548 4.49 -0.19 34.77
N THR A 549 5.63 -0.78 34.37
CA THR A 549 6.97 -0.43 34.88
C THR A 549 7.70 0.64 34.05
N PHE A 550 7.33 0.83 32.78
CA PHE A 550 8.03 1.75 31.87
C PHE A 550 7.02 2.72 31.24
N LYS A 551 6.92 3.92 31.81
CA LYS A 551 5.98 4.97 31.36
C LYS A 551 6.69 5.97 30.46
N LYS A 552 6.02 6.35 29.37
CA LYS A 552 6.47 7.35 28.40
C LYS A 552 6.47 8.74 29.05
N LEU A 553 7.63 9.40 29.09
CA LEU A 553 7.73 10.82 29.48
C LEU A 553 7.43 11.69 28.26
N THR A 554 6.47 12.59 28.38
CA THR A 554 6.09 13.54 27.32
C THR A 554 6.67 14.93 27.57
N GLU A 555 7.12 15.58 26.50
CA GLU A 555 7.58 16.96 26.53
C GLU A 555 6.51 17.89 25.95
N GLU A 556 6.15 18.93 26.71
CA GLU A 556 5.32 20.03 26.23
C GLU A 556 6.17 20.91 25.30
N SER A 557 5.76 21.03 24.04
CA SER A 557 6.48 21.83 23.04
C SER A 557 6.26 23.34 23.27
N ILE A 558 7.34 24.12 23.27
CA ILE A 558 7.35 25.58 23.51
C ILE A 558 7.32 26.42 22.21
N GLU A 559 7.30 25.82 21.03
CA GLU A 559 7.45 26.59 19.77
C GLU A 559 6.13 26.96 19.08
N ASP A 560 6.00 28.28 18.83
CA ASP A 560 5.07 28.97 17.95
C ASP A 560 5.32 28.57 16.48
N GLU A 561 4.53 27.65 15.93
CA GLU A 561 4.40 27.52 14.47
C GLU A 561 2.94 27.69 14.06
N GLU A 562 2.72 28.51 13.02
CA GLU A 562 1.42 28.75 12.39
C GLU A 562 0.73 27.41 12.12
N VAL A 563 -0.45 27.19 12.73
CA VAL A 563 -1.32 26.05 12.44
C VAL A 563 -1.80 26.20 10.99
N VAL A 564 -1.14 25.50 10.06
CA VAL A 564 -1.42 25.61 8.62
C VAL A 564 -2.71 24.87 8.25
N ASP A 565 -3.01 23.74 8.91
CA ASP A 565 -4.11 22.85 8.53
C ASP A 565 -4.98 22.44 9.73
N PRO A 566 -6.29 22.14 9.52
CA PRO A 566 -7.16 21.70 10.60
C PRO A 566 -6.79 20.29 11.09
N ILE A 567 -6.82 20.09 12.41
CA ILE A 567 -6.50 18.79 13.02
C ILE A 567 -7.80 18.04 13.31
N GLU A 568 -7.81 16.73 13.02
CA GLU A 568 -8.93 15.84 13.27
C GLU A 568 -8.54 14.70 14.23
N LEU A 569 -9.51 14.20 14.99
CA LEU A 569 -9.28 13.06 15.89
C LEU A 569 -8.98 11.78 15.08
N PRO A 570 -8.11 10.90 15.58
CA PRO A 570 -7.83 9.61 14.96
C PRO A 570 -9.08 8.73 14.85
N PHE A 571 -9.37 8.19 13.67
CA PHE A 571 -10.39 7.17 13.46
C PHE A 571 -9.89 6.03 12.56
N ALA A 572 -10.41 4.83 12.78
CA ALA A 572 -10.03 3.64 12.02
C ALA A 572 -10.74 3.57 10.66
N SER A 573 -10.06 3.04 9.64
CA SER A 573 -10.67 2.71 8.36
C SER A 573 -11.66 1.53 8.51
N ASP A 574 -12.75 1.55 7.74
CA ASP A 574 -13.77 0.48 7.78
C ASP A 574 -13.21 -0.84 7.23
N LYS A 575 -13.24 -1.92 8.03
CA LYS A 575 -12.71 -3.24 7.66
C LYS A 575 -13.80 -4.14 7.05
N PHE A 576 -13.42 -4.96 6.07
CA PHE A 576 -14.24 -6.05 5.52
C PHE A 576 -15.62 -5.65 4.97
N THR A 577 -15.79 -4.38 4.54
CA THR A 577 -17.07 -3.84 4.07
C THR A 577 -17.67 -4.53 2.85
N ARG A 578 -16.89 -5.36 2.13
CA ARG A 578 -17.30 -6.08 0.92
C ARG A 578 -17.24 -7.60 1.06
N ASN A 579 -16.93 -8.16 2.23
CA ASN A 579 -16.62 -9.58 2.38
C ASN A 579 -17.67 -10.57 1.81
N PHE A 580 -18.97 -10.28 1.96
CA PHE A 580 -20.05 -11.15 1.46
C PHE A 580 -20.47 -10.86 0.01
N THR A 581 -20.28 -9.63 -0.48
CA THR A 581 -20.65 -9.23 -1.85
C THR A 581 -19.47 -9.36 -2.84
N GLN A 582 -18.25 -9.35 -2.34
CA GLN A 582 -17.00 -9.48 -3.09
C GLN A 582 -16.92 -10.82 -3.83
N ILE A 583 -17.43 -11.90 -3.24
CA ILE A 583 -17.44 -13.23 -3.86
C ILE A 583 -18.24 -13.22 -5.18
N THR A 584 -19.36 -12.48 -5.22
CA THR A 584 -20.22 -12.39 -6.39
C THR A 584 -19.73 -11.36 -7.42
N TYR A 585 -19.12 -10.25 -6.95
CA TYR A 585 -18.82 -9.09 -7.80
C TYR A 585 -17.39 -9.03 -8.34
N LEU A 586 -16.38 -9.50 -7.59
CA LEU A 586 -14.96 -9.22 -7.91
C LEU A 586 -14.19 -10.42 -8.51
N SER A 587 -14.80 -11.60 -8.62
CA SER A 587 -14.05 -12.82 -8.97
C SER A 587 -13.48 -12.86 -10.40
N THR A 588 -13.89 -11.95 -11.30
CA THR A 588 -13.57 -12.03 -12.74
C THR A 588 -12.57 -11.00 -13.24
N GLN A 589 -12.25 -9.94 -12.49
CA GLN A 589 -11.42 -8.83 -13.00
C GLN A 589 -10.03 -8.68 -12.35
N GLU A 590 -9.75 -9.37 -11.24
CA GLU A 590 -8.51 -9.15 -10.49
C GLU A 590 -7.56 -10.34 -10.54
N VAL A 591 -6.27 -10.10 -10.83
CA VAL A 591 -5.21 -11.05 -10.46
C VAL A 591 -5.00 -10.85 -8.97
N ASP A 592 -5.78 -11.55 -8.16
CA ASP A 592 -5.46 -11.67 -6.74
C ASP A 592 -4.21 -12.53 -6.64
N LEU A 593 -3.08 -11.92 -6.25
CA LEU A 593 -1.85 -12.65 -5.95
C LEU A 593 -2.09 -13.75 -4.91
N ASP A 594 -3.07 -13.52 -4.02
CA ASP A 594 -3.50 -14.44 -2.99
C ASP A 594 -5.04 -14.52 -2.95
N PRO A 595 -5.64 -15.53 -3.57
CA PRO A 595 -7.09 -15.76 -3.52
C PRO A 595 -7.54 -16.47 -2.23
N PHE A 596 -6.62 -16.88 -1.35
CA PHE A 596 -6.90 -17.77 -0.23
C PHE A 596 -7.29 -17.04 1.05
N HIS A 597 -6.95 -15.76 1.17
CA HIS A 597 -7.24 -14.95 2.35
C HIS A 597 -8.18 -13.79 2.04
N LEU A 598 -8.97 -13.40 3.05
CA LEU A 598 -9.78 -12.20 3.01
C LEU A 598 -8.99 -11.03 3.60
N TYR A 599 -8.80 -9.98 2.82
CA TYR A 599 -8.10 -8.78 3.26
C TYR A 599 -9.07 -7.77 3.87
N PRO A 600 -8.71 -7.07 4.97
CA PRO A 600 -9.56 -6.06 5.58
C PRO A 600 -9.79 -4.86 4.64
N PHE A 601 -8.80 -4.57 3.80
CA PHE A 601 -8.77 -3.46 2.86
C PHE A 601 -8.16 -3.91 1.53
N THR A 602 -8.62 -3.33 0.42
CA THR A 602 -8.06 -3.57 -0.91
C THR A 602 -7.83 -2.23 -1.62
N PRO A 603 -6.70 -2.04 -2.34
CA PRO A 603 -6.39 -0.76 -2.99
C PRO A 603 -7.34 -0.39 -4.14
N ARG A 604 -8.11 -1.35 -4.66
CA ARG A 604 -9.06 -1.18 -5.76
C ARG A 604 -10.48 -0.97 -5.22
N ARG A 605 -10.76 0.27 -4.79
CA ARG A 605 -12.12 0.69 -4.42
C ARG A 605 -12.84 1.23 -5.64
N LEU A 606 -14.14 0.92 -5.75
CA LEU A 606 -14.99 1.55 -6.77
C LEU A 606 -15.15 3.04 -6.45
N THR A 607 -14.93 3.89 -7.45
CA THR A 607 -15.10 5.34 -7.33
C THR A 607 -16.57 5.70 -7.49
N LEU A 608 -17.10 6.46 -6.55
CA LEU A 608 -18.42 7.06 -6.69
C LEU A 608 -18.36 8.21 -7.71
N PRO A 609 -19.46 8.49 -8.43
CA PRO A 609 -19.52 9.65 -9.31
C PRO A 609 -19.53 10.95 -8.48
N ALA A 610 -19.15 12.07 -9.10
CA ALA A 610 -18.89 13.33 -8.39
C ALA A 610 -20.14 13.84 -7.63
N GLU A 611 -21.33 13.66 -8.18
CA GLU A 611 -22.60 14.06 -7.57
C GLU A 611 -22.92 13.32 -6.26
N ALA A 612 -22.32 12.16 -6.00
CA ALA A 612 -22.51 11.41 -4.75
C ALA A 612 -22.00 12.17 -3.51
N THR A 613 -21.16 13.18 -3.71
CA THR A 613 -20.71 14.09 -2.66
C THR A 613 -21.83 15.03 -2.19
N PHE A 614 -22.85 15.28 -3.01
CA PHE A 614 -23.92 16.26 -2.78
C PHE A 614 -25.31 15.62 -2.64
N LEU A 615 -25.63 14.67 -3.51
CA LEU A 615 -26.95 14.04 -3.61
C LEU A 615 -27.11 12.83 -2.67
N GLY A 616 -26.17 12.67 -1.74
CA GLY A 616 -26.15 11.60 -0.74
C GLY A 616 -25.32 10.40 -1.18
N SER A 617 -24.64 9.80 -0.20
CA SER A 617 -24.01 8.49 -0.29
C SER A 617 -23.98 7.87 1.11
N SER A 618 -23.78 6.55 1.18
CA SER A 618 -23.61 5.85 2.46
C SER A 618 -22.31 6.21 3.19
N LEU A 619 -21.37 6.92 2.55
CA LEU A 619 -20.04 7.20 3.10
C LEU A 619 -19.98 8.49 3.91
N GLY A 620 -20.88 9.46 3.64
CA GLY A 620 -20.74 10.82 4.16
C GLY A 620 -19.59 11.56 3.47
N PHE A 621 -19.84 12.77 2.98
CA PHE A 621 -18.83 13.60 2.32
C PHE A 621 -18.80 14.99 2.94
N ARG A 622 -17.61 15.60 2.95
CA ARG A 622 -17.37 17.00 3.31
C ARG A 622 -16.90 17.75 2.07
N PRO A 623 -17.79 18.20 1.17
CA PRO A 623 -17.36 18.89 -0.03
C PRO A 623 -16.64 20.21 0.31
N ILE A 624 -15.63 20.57 -0.49
CA ILE A 624 -14.85 21.79 -0.30
C ILE A 624 -15.79 22.99 -0.38
N ASN A 625 -15.81 23.81 0.67
CA ASN A 625 -16.70 24.97 0.79
C ASN A 625 -18.17 24.65 0.48
N GLY A 626 -18.67 23.49 0.96
CA GLY A 626 -20.05 23.07 0.72
C GLY A 626 -20.39 22.72 -0.73
N GLY A 627 -19.40 22.63 -1.62
CA GLY A 627 -19.59 22.33 -3.05
C GLY A 627 -19.40 23.51 -3.99
N LEU A 628 -19.28 24.73 -3.47
CA LEU A 628 -18.97 25.91 -4.29
C LEU A 628 -17.52 25.90 -4.82
N GLY A 629 -16.69 24.99 -4.32
CA GLY A 629 -15.25 25.03 -4.53
C GLY A 629 -14.59 26.12 -3.69
N GLY A 630 -13.28 26.27 -3.85
CA GLY A 630 -12.51 27.19 -3.01
C GLY A 630 -11.23 27.65 -3.69
N ALA A 631 -10.82 28.89 -3.42
CA ALA A 631 -9.48 29.36 -3.74
C ALA A 631 -8.49 28.76 -2.72
N GLY A 632 -7.19 29.08 -2.84
CA GLY A 632 -6.14 28.36 -2.11
C GLY A 632 -6.37 28.23 -0.61
N LYS A 633 -6.91 29.27 0.04
CA LYS A 633 -7.20 29.26 1.48
C LYS A 633 -8.31 28.27 1.85
N GLU A 634 -9.45 28.32 1.15
CA GLU A 634 -10.57 27.41 1.43
C GLU A 634 -10.20 25.96 1.12
N PHE A 635 -9.38 25.74 0.09
CA PHE A 635 -8.88 24.40 -0.24
C PHE A 635 -7.92 23.86 0.82
N ALA A 636 -6.97 24.68 1.28
CA ALA A 636 -6.01 24.30 2.32
C ALA A 636 -6.72 23.93 3.63
N GLN A 637 -7.72 24.73 4.01
CA GLN A 637 -8.51 24.51 5.22
C GLN A 637 -9.51 23.34 5.12
N ALA A 638 -9.78 22.81 3.92
CA ALA A 638 -10.76 21.75 3.75
C ALA A 638 -10.14 20.36 3.98
N LEU A 639 -10.44 19.70 5.11
CA LEU A 639 -10.13 18.27 5.32
C LEU A 639 -10.90 17.33 4.38
N GLY A 640 -11.95 17.84 3.75
CA GLY A 640 -12.81 17.09 2.84
C GLY A 640 -12.43 17.20 1.36
N GLY A 641 -13.32 16.74 0.49
CA GLY A 641 -13.14 16.72 -0.96
C GLY A 641 -14.01 15.67 -1.64
N ASP A 642 -13.66 15.33 -2.87
CA ASP A 642 -14.38 14.34 -3.70
C ASP A 642 -14.19 12.89 -3.24
N PHE A 643 -13.43 12.69 -2.16
CA PHE A 643 -13.07 11.39 -1.62
C PHE A 643 -13.58 11.25 -0.19
N ALA A 644 -14.05 10.05 0.15
CA ALA A 644 -14.50 9.71 1.50
C ALA A 644 -13.41 9.99 2.53
N ARG A 645 -13.82 10.34 3.76
CA ARG A 645 -12.91 10.71 4.85
C ARG A 645 -11.89 9.61 5.12
N GLU A 646 -10.61 9.96 5.14
CA GLU A 646 -9.49 9.03 5.31
C GLU A 646 -8.33 9.66 6.06
N GLN A 647 -7.60 8.81 6.77
CA GLN A 647 -6.38 9.14 7.51
C GLN A 647 -5.27 8.15 7.18
N PHE A 648 -4.04 8.46 7.61
CA PHE A 648 -2.88 7.62 7.42
C PHE A 648 -2.11 7.40 8.73
N THR A 649 -1.38 6.30 8.80
CA THR A 649 -0.46 5.99 9.90
C THR A 649 0.96 6.21 9.44
N ALA A 650 1.74 6.99 10.19
CA ALA A 650 3.18 7.13 9.94
C ALA A 650 3.95 5.98 10.60
N VAL A 651 4.85 5.33 9.87
CA VAL A 651 5.69 4.24 10.36
C VAL A 651 7.14 4.68 10.25
N LEU A 652 7.81 4.79 11.40
CA LEU A 652 9.23 5.14 11.51
C LEU A 652 10.00 3.93 12.02
N LEU A 653 10.98 3.47 11.24
CA LEU A 653 11.96 2.49 11.72
C LEU A 653 13.17 3.25 12.24
N THR A 654 13.64 2.87 13.43
CA THR A 654 14.80 3.51 14.06
C THR A 654 15.72 2.49 14.69
N PHE A 655 17.02 2.77 14.65
CA PHE A 655 18.06 1.94 15.24
C PHE A 655 19.15 2.84 15.83
N GLU A 656 19.22 2.89 17.16
CA GLU A 656 20.26 3.60 17.93
C GLU A 656 20.44 5.09 17.56
N ARG A 657 19.34 5.78 17.22
CA ARG A 657 19.30 7.21 16.81
C ARG A 657 18.23 8.02 17.53
N ASP A 658 18.17 7.89 18.85
CA ASP A 658 17.09 8.43 19.68
C ASP A 658 16.84 9.94 19.48
N SER A 659 17.88 10.77 19.37
CA SER A 659 17.73 12.22 19.16
C SER A 659 17.11 12.57 17.80
N VAL A 660 17.62 11.94 16.74
CA VAL A 660 17.13 12.11 15.36
C VAL A 660 15.68 11.65 15.24
N LEU A 661 15.34 10.52 15.87
CA LEU A 661 13.96 10.05 15.97
C LEU A 661 13.05 11.08 16.63
N MET A 662 13.46 11.69 17.75
CA MET A 662 12.63 12.70 18.42
C MET A 662 12.45 13.96 17.57
N ASP A 663 13.47 14.37 16.81
CA ASP A 663 13.35 15.44 15.82
C ASP A 663 12.34 15.08 14.71
N ALA A 664 12.39 13.86 14.20
CA ALA A 664 11.46 13.38 13.18
C ALA A 664 10.02 13.33 13.69
N ILE A 665 9.81 12.84 14.92
CA ILE A 665 8.48 12.84 15.55
C ILE A 665 8.00 14.28 15.74
N ARG A 666 8.83 15.22 16.22
CA ARG A 666 8.44 16.65 16.37
C ARG A 666 7.90 17.26 15.09
N ARG A 667 8.49 16.94 13.94
CA ARG A 667 8.06 17.44 12.62
C ARG A 667 6.70 16.92 12.16
N LEU A 668 6.20 15.85 12.77
CA LEU A 668 4.85 15.31 12.52
C LEU A 668 3.77 15.99 13.35
N LYS A 669 4.13 16.96 14.21
CA LYS A 669 3.18 17.78 14.95
C LYS A 669 2.26 18.54 13.98
N ASN A 670 0.97 18.54 14.28
CA ASN A 670 -0.07 19.25 13.53
C ASN A 670 -0.20 18.85 12.04
N VAL A 671 0.29 17.68 11.64
CA VAL A 671 0.06 17.16 10.28
C VAL A 671 -1.40 16.71 10.14
N ALA A 672 -2.13 17.31 9.20
CA ALA A 672 -3.51 16.90 8.88
C ALA A 672 -3.58 15.43 8.43
N HIS A 673 -4.73 14.79 8.66
CA HIS A 673 -4.98 13.38 8.34
C HIS A 673 -4.06 12.35 9.03
N LEU A 674 -3.12 12.76 9.88
CA LEU A 674 -2.29 11.83 10.65
C LEU A 674 -3.16 11.17 11.73
N ASN A 675 -3.25 9.84 11.68
CA ASN A 675 -4.00 9.05 12.67
C ASN A 675 -3.15 8.75 13.91
N LYS A 676 -1.96 8.20 13.69
CA LYS A 676 -1.00 7.82 14.73
C LYS A 676 0.38 7.64 14.14
N VAL A 677 1.37 7.57 15.02
CA VAL A 677 2.76 7.26 14.69
C VAL A 677 3.13 5.91 15.29
N VAL A 678 3.65 5.00 14.46
CA VAL A 678 4.18 3.70 14.87
C VAL A 678 5.69 3.73 14.73
N VAL A 679 6.39 3.71 15.87
CA VAL A 679 7.84 3.62 15.93
C VAL A 679 8.22 2.15 16.03
N VAL A 680 8.81 1.62 14.96
CA VAL A 680 9.39 0.29 14.89
C VAL A 680 10.78 0.37 15.51
N TRP A 681 10.86 -0.04 16.77
CA TRP A 681 12.09 0.04 17.56
C TRP A 681 12.97 -1.16 17.26
N ASN A 682 13.97 -0.96 16.39
CA ASN A 682 14.76 -2.06 15.84
C ASN A 682 15.93 -2.50 16.74
N SER A 683 16.23 -1.71 17.79
CA SER A 683 17.22 -2.09 18.80
C SER A 683 16.63 -3.09 19.79
N LEU A 684 17.43 -4.08 20.19
CA LEU A 684 17.05 -5.04 21.24
C LEU A 684 17.02 -4.40 22.63
N LYS A 685 17.75 -3.29 22.81
CA LYS A 685 17.75 -2.51 24.06
C LYS A 685 16.48 -1.67 24.12
N PRO A 686 15.81 -1.57 25.28
CA PRO A 686 14.66 -0.68 25.42
C PRO A 686 15.09 0.78 25.25
N PRO A 687 14.16 1.68 24.88
CA PRO A 687 14.40 3.12 24.93
C PRO A 687 14.89 3.57 26.30
N HIS A 688 15.71 4.62 26.36
CA HIS A 688 16.18 5.15 27.64
C HIS A 688 15.02 5.70 28.48
N ILE A 689 15.01 5.47 29.80
CA ILE A 689 13.87 5.85 30.67
C ILE A 689 13.65 7.36 30.79
N GLN A 690 14.71 8.14 30.60
CA GLN A 690 14.67 9.60 30.60
C GLN A 690 14.38 10.20 29.22
N LEU A 691 14.21 9.35 28.19
CA LEU A 691 13.94 9.79 26.84
C LEU A 691 12.57 10.49 26.80
N ARG A 692 12.57 11.76 26.40
CA ARG A 692 11.36 12.56 26.31
C ARG A 692 10.78 12.47 24.91
N TRP A 693 9.50 12.14 24.87
CA TRP A 693 8.77 11.96 23.63
C TRP A 693 7.93 13.20 23.35
N PRO A 694 7.99 13.76 22.13
CA PRO A 694 7.19 14.91 21.76
C PRO A 694 5.70 14.63 21.83
N ASP A 695 4.92 15.57 22.37
CA ASP A 695 3.47 15.58 22.17
C ASP A 695 3.13 16.22 20.82
N ILE A 696 2.64 15.39 19.91
CA ILE A 696 2.29 15.78 18.54
C ILE A 696 0.78 15.84 18.30
N GLY A 697 -0.03 15.63 19.35
CA GLY A 697 -1.49 15.62 19.28
C GLY A 697 -2.13 14.30 18.82
N VAL A 698 -1.34 13.31 18.43
CA VAL A 698 -1.79 11.96 18.06
C VAL A 698 -1.02 10.87 18.83
N PRO A 699 -1.58 9.65 18.98
CA PRO A 699 -0.88 8.57 19.66
C PRO A 699 0.44 8.20 18.98
N VAL A 700 1.49 8.00 19.79
CA VAL A 700 2.77 7.42 19.34
C VAL A 700 2.92 6.05 19.99
N HIS A 701 2.85 4.99 19.18
CA HIS A 701 3.02 3.61 19.59
C HIS A 701 4.43 3.14 19.30
N VAL A 702 5.11 2.57 20.29
CA VAL A 702 6.46 2.02 20.11
C VAL A 702 6.38 0.52 20.15
N VAL A 703 6.77 -0.10 19.04
CA VAL A 703 6.70 -1.55 18.81
C VAL A 703 8.08 -2.14 18.97
N LYS A 704 8.19 -3.12 19.87
CA LYS A 704 9.36 -3.95 20.09
C LYS A 704 9.49 -4.98 18.98
N THR A 705 10.64 -4.99 18.30
CA THR A 705 10.96 -6.03 17.32
C THR A 705 11.75 -7.18 17.96
N ALA A 706 11.77 -8.34 17.29
CA ALA A 706 12.48 -9.53 17.75
C ALA A 706 13.98 -9.53 17.36
N LYS A 707 14.31 -8.86 16.25
CA LYS A 707 15.66 -8.73 15.70
C LYS A 707 15.79 -7.41 14.95
N ASN A 708 17.02 -6.92 14.80
CA ASN A 708 17.33 -5.81 13.91
C ASN A 708 17.13 -6.25 12.46
N SER A 709 16.10 -5.75 11.81
CA SER A 709 15.76 -6.09 10.42
C SER A 709 15.01 -4.93 9.77
N LEU A 710 15.35 -4.60 8.51
CA LEU A 710 14.64 -3.57 7.75
C LEU A 710 13.21 -4.01 7.35
N ASN A 711 12.97 -5.33 7.27
CA ASN A 711 11.65 -5.90 6.98
C ASN A 711 10.59 -5.48 8.01
N ASN A 712 10.99 -5.18 9.25
CA ASN A 712 10.08 -4.87 10.36
C ASN A 712 9.17 -3.66 10.12
N ARG A 713 9.56 -2.72 9.23
CA ARG A 713 8.74 -1.55 8.87
C ARG A 713 7.52 -1.89 7.99
N PHE A 714 7.53 -3.05 7.34
CA PHE A 714 6.47 -3.50 6.44
C PHE A 714 5.56 -4.56 7.05
N LEU A 715 5.74 -4.89 8.33
CA LEU A 715 4.83 -5.79 9.02
C LEU A 715 3.46 -5.11 9.19
N PRO A 716 2.35 -5.81 8.88
CA PRO A 716 1.01 -5.26 9.01
C PRO A 716 0.58 -5.30 10.49
N TYR A 717 1.18 -4.45 11.31
CA TYR A 717 0.87 -4.42 12.75
C TYR A 717 -0.62 -4.15 13.01
N ASP A 718 -1.15 -4.79 14.04
CA ASP A 718 -2.56 -4.67 14.45
C ASP A 718 -2.96 -3.24 14.88
N VAL A 719 -1.99 -2.47 15.42
CA VAL A 719 -2.19 -1.04 15.73
C VAL A 719 -2.37 -0.15 14.49
N ILE A 720 -1.97 -0.59 13.29
CA ILE A 720 -2.16 0.17 12.05
C ILE A 720 -3.62 -0.01 11.60
N GLU A 721 -4.45 0.98 11.84
CA GLU A 721 -5.90 0.93 11.57
C GLU A 721 -6.32 1.68 10.31
N THR A 722 -5.36 2.27 9.58
CA THR A 722 -5.59 3.04 8.36
C THR A 722 -5.25 2.23 7.11
N GLU A 723 -5.94 2.52 6.00
CA GLU A 723 -5.61 1.98 4.67
C GLU A 723 -4.25 2.48 4.15
N ALA A 724 -3.91 3.73 4.45
CA ALA A 724 -2.68 4.38 4.02
C ALA A 724 -1.58 4.27 5.09
N ILE A 725 -0.37 3.93 4.66
CA ILE A 725 0.84 3.95 5.49
C ILE A 725 1.81 4.96 4.88
N LEU A 726 2.22 5.95 5.66
CA LEU A 726 3.39 6.77 5.37
C LEU A 726 4.60 6.09 5.99
N SER A 727 5.43 5.45 5.16
CA SER A 727 6.71 4.94 5.61
C SER A 727 7.76 6.03 5.45
N ILE A 728 8.43 6.36 6.55
CA ILE A 728 9.41 7.43 6.61
C ILE A 728 10.63 7.00 7.43
N ASP A 729 11.83 7.29 6.92
CA ASP A 729 13.08 7.07 7.65
C ASP A 729 13.21 8.10 8.78
N ASP A 730 13.89 7.74 9.86
CA ASP A 730 14.05 8.62 11.02
C ASP A 730 14.86 9.89 10.72
N ASP A 731 15.57 9.95 9.59
CA ASP A 731 16.34 11.10 9.12
C ASP A 731 15.72 11.87 7.93
N ALA A 732 14.51 11.50 7.51
CA ALA A 732 13.83 12.14 6.40
C ALA A 732 13.14 13.46 6.82
N HIS A 733 13.59 14.54 6.21
CA HIS A 733 13.12 15.90 6.50
C HIS A 733 11.98 16.33 5.57
N LEU A 734 10.73 16.10 6.00
CA LEU A 734 9.50 16.52 5.30
C LEU A 734 8.75 17.60 6.06
N ARG A 735 8.15 18.55 5.32
CA ARG A 735 7.21 19.53 5.90
C ARG A 735 5.77 18.98 5.93
N PRO A 736 4.91 19.48 6.84
CA PRO A 736 3.49 19.11 6.89
C PRO A 736 2.76 19.31 5.55
N ASP A 737 3.02 20.41 4.83
CA ASP A 737 2.39 20.70 3.53
C ASP A 737 2.78 19.68 2.45
N GLU A 738 4.06 19.26 2.42
CA GLU A 738 4.56 18.19 1.52
C GLU A 738 3.88 16.84 1.82
N ILE A 739 3.69 16.50 3.09
CA ILE A 739 3.04 15.24 3.51
C ILE A 739 1.55 15.26 3.12
N ASN A 740 0.85 16.36 3.40
CA ASN A 740 -0.58 16.50 3.10
C ASN A 740 -0.85 16.46 1.60
N PHE A 741 -0.01 17.13 0.80
CA PHE A 741 -0.08 17.03 -0.66
C PHE A 741 0.13 15.59 -1.14
N ALA A 742 1.18 14.92 -0.68
CA ALA A 742 1.48 13.54 -1.06
C ALA A 742 0.36 12.57 -0.68
N PHE A 743 -0.25 12.74 0.49
CA PHE A 743 -1.41 11.96 0.93
C PHE A 743 -2.62 12.16 0.01
N ARG A 744 -2.93 13.42 -0.39
CA ARG A 744 -4.01 13.69 -1.35
C ARG A 744 -3.76 13.05 -2.71
N VAL A 745 -2.52 13.08 -3.20
CA VAL A 745 -2.14 12.38 -4.44
C VAL A 745 -2.31 10.87 -4.27
N TRP A 746 -1.92 10.30 -3.14
CA TRP A 746 -2.09 8.88 -2.84
C TRP A 746 -3.57 8.45 -2.81
N ARG A 747 -4.47 9.26 -2.25
CA ARG A 747 -5.92 8.97 -2.23
C ARG A 747 -6.52 8.74 -3.63
N GLN A 748 -5.95 9.39 -4.65
CA GLN A 748 -6.32 9.23 -6.06
C GLN A 748 -5.65 8.02 -6.74
N SER A 749 -4.60 7.47 -6.12
CA SER A 749 -3.73 6.44 -6.71
C SER A 749 -3.34 5.38 -5.68
N ARG A 750 -4.34 4.85 -4.95
CA ARG A 750 -4.20 3.93 -3.82
C ARG A 750 -3.44 2.64 -4.17
N ASP A 751 -3.49 2.24 -5.44
CA ASP A 751 -2.81 1.05 -5.93
C ASP A 751 -1.30 1.26 -6.12
N ARG A 752 -0.79 2.49 -6.10
CA ARG A 752 0.62 2.80 -6.37
C ARG A 752 1.36 3.30 -5.13
N ILE A 753 2.69 3.18 -5.17
CA ILE A 753 3.59 3.87 -4.24
C ILE A 753 3.65 5.34 -4.68
N VAL A 754 3.41 6.26 -3.75
CA VAL A 754 3.46 7.71 -3.97
C VAL A 754 4.44 8.32 -2.99
N GLY A 755 5.52 8.94 -3.47
CA GLY A 755 6.55 9.45 -2.56
C GLY A 755 7.59 10.33 -3.23
N PHE A 756 8.66 10.63 -2.51
CA PHE A 756 9.56 11.72 -2.86
C PHE A 756 10.82 11.25 -3.62
N PRO A 757 11.69 10.37 -3.07
CA PRO A 757 12.96 10.03 -3.70
C PRO A 757 12.76 9.08 -4.88
N GLY A 758 12.94 9.59 -6.10
CA GLY A 758 12.85 8.80 -7.34
C GLY A 758 14.18 8.13 -7.66
N ARG A 759 14.14 6.86 -8.12
CA ARG A 759 15.30 6.07 -8.57
C ARG A 759 14.92 5.28 -9.82
N PHE A 760 15.91 4.74 -10.52
CA PHE A 760 15.65 3.93 -11.71
C PHE A 760 16.55 2.71 -11.82
N HIS A 761 16.13 1.77 -12.65
CA HIS A 761 16.94 0.62 -13.07
C HIS A 761 17.46 0.85 -14.49
N SER A 762 18.68 0.39 -14.76
CA SER A 762 19.30 0.39 -16.08
C SER A 762 19.79 -1.01 -16.44
N TRP A 763 19.91 -1.30 -17.73
CA TRP A 763 20.49 -2.54 -18.22
C TRP A 763 21.97 -2.32 -18.55
N ASP A 764 22.84 -3.16 -18.00
CA ASP A 764 24.25 -3.21 -18.40
C ASP A 764 24.43 -4.30 -19.46
N ALA A 765 24.60 -3.88 -20.71
CA ALA A 765 24.80 -4.78 -21.85
C ALA A 765 26.13 -5.55 -21.80
N LYS A 766 27.14 -5.08 -21.05
CA LYS A 766 28.44 -5.77 -20.96
C LYS A 766 28.35 -7.01 -20.07
N HIS A 767 27.64 -6.88 -18.95
CA HIS A 767 27.51 -7.96 -17.96
C HIS A 767 26.15 -8.69 -18.05
N ASN A 768 25.25 -8.26 -18.94
CA ASN A 768 23.88 -8.76 -19.08
C ASN A 768 23.13 -8.79 -17.74
N SER A 769 23.20 -7.67 -17.01
CA SER A 769 22.63 -7.56 -15.67
C SER A 769 21.89 -6.23 -15.47
N TRP A 770 20.96 -6.24 -14.53
CA TRP A 770 20.26 -5.03 -14.09
C TRP A 770 21.08 -4.26 -13.06
N MET A 771 21.11 -2.94 -13.21
CA MET A 771 21.81 -2.03 -12.31
C MET A 771 20.84 -1.06 -11.67
N TYR A 772 21.04 -0.80 -10.39
CA TYR A 772 20.35 0.26 -9.66
C TYR A 772 21.04 1.60 -9.92
N ASN A 773 20.27 2.67 -10.13
CA ASN A 773 20.85 3.98 -10.38
C ASN A 773 20.13 5.08 -9.58
N SER A 774 20.93 5.92 -8.92
CA SER A 774 20.49 7.06 -8.11
C SER A 774 20.81 8.42 -8.70
N ASN A 775 21.36 8.48 -9.91
CA ASN A 775 21.67 9.73 -10.57
C ASN A 775 20.39 10.49 -10.94
N TYR A 776 20.50 11.80 -11.15
CA TYR A 776 19.41 12.62 -11.64
C TYR A 776 19.08 12.21 -13.08
N SER A 777 17.84 11.77 -13.29
CA SER A 777 17.35 11.30 -14.59
C SER A 777 15.98 11.92 -14.87
N CYS A 778 15.62 11.98 -16.16
CA CYS A 778 14.27 12.33 -16.60
C CYS A 778 13.27 11.18 -16.41
N GLU A 779 13.78 9.96 -16.17
CA GLU A 779 12.98 8.76 -15.94
C GLU A 779 13.24 8.19 -14.55
N LEU A 780 12.20 7.64 -13.94
CA LEU A 780 12.27 6.85 -12.71
C LEU A 780 11.53 5.53 -12.92
N SER A 781 11.87 4.51 -12.14
CA SER A 781 11.09 3.26 -12.08
C SER A 781 10.78 2.81 -10.66
N MET A 782 11.29 3.55 -9.67
CA MET A 782 11.13 3.27 -8.24
C MET A 782 10.97 4.57 -7.48
N VAL A 783 10.21 4.50 -6.38
CA VAL A 783 10.17 5.52 -5.34
C VAL A 783 10.55 4.87 -4.02
N LEU A 784 11.57 5.39 -3.36
CA LEU A 784 12.09 4.76 -2.13
C LEU A 784 11.09 4.93 -0.98
N THR A 785 10.84 3.85 -0.25
CA THR A 785 9.88 3.78 0.85
C THR A 785 10.35 4.46 2.13
N GLY A 786 11.56 5.01 2.13
CA GLY A 786 12.06 5.90 3.19
C GLY A 786 11.35 7.25 3.26
N ALA A 787 10.53 7.58 2.27
CA ALA A 787 9.57 8.68 2.33
C ALA A 787 8.50 8.45 1.26
N ALA A 788 7.55 7.56 1.54
CA ALA A 788 6.47 7.26 0.61
C ALA A 788 5.20 6.73 1.30
N PHE A 789 4.08 7.03 0.67
CA PHE A 789 2.79 6.41 0.93
C PHE A 789 2.62 5.13 0.13
N PHE A 790 2.13 4.10 0.78
CA PHE A 790 1.62 2.89 0.15
C PHE A 790 0.42 2.33 0.93
N HIS A 791 -0.33 1.43 0.30
CA HIS A 791 -1.52 0.83 0.88
C HIS A 791 -1.20 -0.35 1.81
N LYS A 792 -1.84 -0.45 2.98
CA LYS A 792 -1.64 -1.53 3.99
C LYS A 792 -1.76 -2.94 3.39
N TYR A 793 -2.59 -3.12 2.36
CA TYR A 793 -2.66 -4.36 1.56
C TYR A 793 -1.27 -4.89 1.14
N TYR A 794 -0.37 -4.01 0.69
CA TYR A 794 0.97 -4.41 0.27
C TYR A 794 1.87 -4.82 1.45
N ALA A 795 1.60 -4.36 2.67
CA ALA A 795 2.29 -4.85 3.87
C ALA A 795 1.98 -6.34 4.14
N TYR A 796 0.72 -6.75 3.96
CA TYR A 796 0.37 -8.18 4.06
C TYR A 796 1.01 -9.01 2.95
N LEU A 797 0.93 -8.54 1.70
CA LEU A 797 1.54 -9.27 0.58
C LEU A 797 3.06 -9.38 0.74
N TYR A 798 3.73 -8.32 1.18
CA TYR A 798 5.16 -8.31 1.46
C TYR A 798 5.53 -9.30 2.55
N SER A 799 4.73 -9.38 3.62
CA SER A 799 5.09 -10.17 4.81
C SER A 799 4.64 -11.63 4.75
N ARG A 800 3.53 -11.91 4.05
CA ARG A 800 2.85 -13.22 4.08
C ARG A 800 2.93 -13.98 2.75
N ILE A 801 2.92 -13.26 1.61
CA ILE A 801 2.77 -13.88 0.28
C ILE A 801 4.07 -13.88 -0.51
N MET A 802 4.84 -12.79 -0.43
CA MET A 802 6.14 -12.69 -1.09
C MET A 802 7.05 -13.85 -0.65
N PRO A 803 7.82 -14.47 -1.57
CA PRO A 803 8.74 -15.56 -1.22
C PRO A 803 9.69 -15.18 -0.08
N GLN A 804 9.81 -16.05 0.92
CA GLN A 804 10.64 -15.81 2.10
C GLN A 804 12.11 -15.50 1.74
N ALA A 805 12.63 -16.14 0.68
CA ALA A 805 13.99 -15.90 0.17
C ALA A 805 14.29 -14.42 -0.15
N ILE A 806 13.27 -13.62 -0.53
CA ILE A 806 13.44 -12.18 -0.74
C ILE A 806 13.70 -11.47 0.58
N ARG A 807 12.89 -11.75 1.61
CA ARG A 807 13.05 -11.14 2.94
C ARG A 807 14.34 -11.59 3.62
N ASP A 808 14.74 -12.84 3.41
CA ASP A 808 16.02 -13.37 3.90
C ASP A 808 17.21 -12.63 3.25
N LYS A 809 17.14 -12.34 1.94
CA LYS A 809 18.17 -11.56 1.24
C LYS A 809 18.23 -10.10 1.73
N VAL A 810 17.08 -9.51 2.05
CA VAL A 810 17.02 -8.17 2.68
C VAL A 810 17.70 -8.18 4.05
N ASP A 811 17.51 -9.23 4.85
CA ASP A 811 18.18 -9.37 6.14
C ASP A 811 19.68 -9.67 6.00
N GLU A 812 20.07 -10.45 4.99
CA GLU A 812 21.48 -10.77 4.70
C GLU A 812 22.30 -9.53 4.36
N TYR A 813 21.77 -8.63 3.53
CA TYR A 813 22.45 -7.39 3.14
C TYR A 813 22.10 -6.20 4.02
N MET A 814 21.09 -6.31 4.89
CA MET A 814 20.52 -5.17 5.61
C MET A 814 20.21 -3.98 4.65
N ASN A 815 19.63 -4.30 3.49
CA ASN A 815 19.40 -3.36 2.38
C ASN A 815 18.24 -3.86 1.49
N CYS A 816 17.84 -3.06 0.50
CA CYS A 816 16.94 -3.45 -0.60
C CYS A 816 15.47 -3.75 -0.23
N GLU A 817 15.02 -3.44 0.99
CA GLU A 817 13.63 -3.63 1.39
C GLU A 817 12.68 -2.75 0.54
N ASP A 818 13.14 -1.54 0.22
CA ASP A 818 12.48 -0.58 -0.66
C ASP A 818 12.36 -1.09 -2.12
N LEU A 819 13.42 -1.73 -2.63
CA LEU A 819 13.43 -2.37 -3.96
C LEU A 819 12.43 -3.51 -3.99
N ALA A 820 12.42 -4.37 -2.97
CA ALA A 820 11.48 -5.49 -2.87
C ALA A 820 10.02 -5.01 -2.85
N MET A 821 9.72 -3.91 -2.15
CA MET A 821 8.38 -3.30 -2.15
C MET A 821 8.00 -2.74 -3.52
N ASN A 822 8.91 -2.02 -4.21
CA ASN A 822 8.65 -1.51 -5.57
C ASN A 822 8.42 -2.67 -6.57
N PHE A 823 9.23 -3.73 -6.50
CA PHE A 823 9.05 -4.93 -7.32
C PHE A 823 7.67 -5.56 -7.10
N LEU A 824 7.25 -5.71 -5.84
CA LEU A 824 5.95 -6.26 -5.47
C LEU A 824 4.80 -5.43 -6.07
N VAL A 825 4.79 -4.12 -5.81
CA VAL A 825 3.70 -3.25 -6.26
C VAL A 825 3.65 -3.17 -7.79
N SER A 826 4.80 -3.05 -8.47
CA SER A 826 4.83 -3.03 -9.95
C SER A 826 4.51 -4.39 -10.58
N HIS A 827 4.83 -5.51 -9.92
CA HIS A 827 4.41 -6.84 -10.35
C HIS A 827 2.88 -6.98 -10.36
N ILE A 828 2.22 -6.52 -9.29
CA ILE A 828 0.77 -6.63 -9.10
C ILE A 828 -0.01 -5.68 -10.01
N THR A 829 0.38 -4.40 -9.99
CA THR A 829 -0.41 -3.35 -10.62
C THR A 829 -0.10 -3.18 -12.10
N ARG A 830 1.08 -3.61 -12.53
CA ARG A 830 1.64 -3.29 -13.85
C ARG A 830 1.67 -1.79 -14.12
N LYS A 831 1.89 -1.00 -13.06
CA LYS A 831 2.04 0.45 -13.12
C LYS A 831 3.36 0.87 -12.47
N PRO A 832 4.00 1.95 -12.97
CA PRO A 832 5.11 2.59 -12.30
C PRO A 832 4.64 3.36 -11.05
N PRO A 833 5.54 3.66 -10.09
CA PRO A 833 5.23 4.50 -8.94
C PRO A 833 5.00 5.96 -9.35
N ILE A 834 4.52 6.79 -8.42
CA ILE A 834 4.32 8.23 -8.62
C ILE A 834 5.32 9.01 -7.78
N LYS A 835 6.11 9.86 -8.45
CA LYS A 835 6.96 10.84 -7.78
C LYS A 835 6.18 12.12 -7.50
N VAL A 836 6.27 12.62 -6.28
CA VAL A 836 5.80 13.96 -5.90
C VAL A 836 6.96 14.90 -5.62
N THR A 837 6.78 16.18 -5.95
CA THR A 837 7.72 17.28 -5.69
C THR A 837 9.13 17.09 -6.28
N SER A 838 10.00 18.08 -6.11
CA SER A 838 11.36 18.07 -6.64
C SER A 838 12.38 17.34 -5.75
N ARG A 839 11.99 16.80 -4.59
CA ARG A 839 12.91 16.15 -3.64
C ARG A 839 13.48 14.86 -4.24
N TRP A 840 14.80 14.73 -4.33
CA TRP A 840 15.47 13.52 -4.86
C TRP A 840 16.19 12.71 -3.79
N THR A 841 16.68 13.35 -2.75
CA THR A 841 17.38 12.76 -1.61
C THR A 841 17.06 13.56 -0.35
N PHE A 842 17.15 12.92 0.81
CA PHE A 842 17.19 13.60 2.11
C PHE A 842 18.63 13.57 2.61
N ARG A 843 19.08 14.66 3.22
CA ARG A 843 20.38 14.71 3.90
C ARG A 843 20.12 14.68 5.39
N CYS A 844 20.93 13.95 6.15
CA CYS A 844 20.91 13.94 7.60
C CYS A 844 22.14 14.69 8.14
N PRO A 845 22.01 15.97 8.57
CA PRO A 845 23.15 16.71 9.11
C PRO A 845 23.65 16.18 10.47
N GLY A 846 22.79 15.48 11.22
CA GLY A 846 23.07 15.00 12.58
C GLY A 846 23.38 13.50 12.68
N CYS A 847 23.48 12.78 11.57
CA CYS A 847 23.76 11.34 11.57
C CYS A 847 25.30 11.11 11.52
N PRO A 848 25.89 10.32 12.43
CA PRO A 848 27.32 10.06 12.44
C PRO A 848 27.80 9.20 11.27
N SER A 849 26.94 8.30 10.77
CA SER A 849 27.13 7.55 9.52
C SER A 849 25.78 7.11 8.96
N ALA A 850 25.63 7.09 7.63
CA ALA A 850 24.44 6.60 6.94
C ALA A 850 24.73 5.28 6.20
N LEU A 851 23.74 4.37 6.13
CA LEU A 851 23.89 3.09 5.40
C LEU A 851 24.27 3.26 3.93
N SER A 852 23.91 4.40 3.32
CA SER A 852 24.27 4.73 1.94
C SER A 852 25.71 5.21 1.76
N GLU A 853 26.43 5.49 2.84
CA GLU A 853 27.85 5.89 2.81
C GLU A 853 28.79 4.69 2.72
N ASP A 854 28.29 3.47 2.92
CA ASP A 854 29.04 2.23 2.71
C ASP A 854 29.38 2.05 1.21
N GLU A 855 30.65 1.76 0.92
CA GLU A 855 31.14 1.54 -0.45
C GLU A 855 30.44 0.38 -1.17
N THR A 856 29.94 -0.61 -0.41
CA THR A 856 29.25 -1.78 -0.93
C THR A 856 27.76 -1.53 -1.23
N HIS A 857 27.18 -0.45 -0.70
CA HIS A 857 25.74 -0.18 -0.73
C HIS A 857 25.12 -0.27 -2.14
N PHE A 858 25.79 0.32 -3.14
CA PHE A 858 25.30 0.31 -4.53
C PHE A 858 25.46 -1.07 -5.18
N GLN A 859 26.55 -1.78 -4.87
CA GLN A 859 26.82 -3.12 -5.40
C GLN A 859 25.78 -4.11 -4.88
N GLU A 860 25.48 -4.08 -3.57
CA GLU A 860 24.41 -4.87 -2.97
C GLU A 860 23.07 -4.61 -3.64
N ARG A 861 22.71 -3.34 -3.90
CA ARG A 861 21.48 -3.00 -4.61
C ARG A 861 21.44 -3.54 -6.05
N HIS A 862 22.57 -3.58 -6.76
CA HIS A 862 22.65 -4.25 -8.07
C HIS A 862 22.39 -5.76 -7.92
N LEU A 863 23.02 -6.40 -6.95
CA LEU A 863 22.84 -7.83 -6.67
C LEU A 863 21.40 -8.17 -6.28
N CYS A 864 20.81 -7.40 -5.37
CA CYS A 864 19.39 -7.51 -5.00
C CYS A 864 18.48 -7.44 -6.21
N MET A 865 18.69 -6.47 -7.10
CA MET A 865 17.83 -6.27 -8.26
C MET A 865 17.85 -7.49 -9.20
N ASN A 866 19.03 -8.09 -9.42
CA ASN A 866 19.16 -9.30 -10.23
C ASN A 866 18.55 -10.52 -9.53
N PHE A 867 18.76 -10.67 -8.22
CA PHE A 867 18.16 -11.74 -7.43
C PHE A 867 16.63 -11.68 -7.43
N LEU A 868 16.05 -10.49 -7.22
CA LEU A 868 14.61 -10.25 -7.32
C LEU A 868 14.09 -10.62 -8.72
N THR A 869 14.80 -10.20 -9.77
CA THR A 869 14.44 -10.51 -11.17
C THR A 869 14.41 -12.02 -11.42
N GLN A 870 15.34 -12.78 -10.85
CA GLN A 870 15.38 -14.23 -10.96
C GLN A 870 14.15 -14.88 -10.29
N ILE A 871 13.78 -14.45 -9.08
CA ILE A 871 12.62 -14.98 -8.35
C ILE A 871 11.32 -14.71 -9.09
N TYR A 872 11.11 -13.46 -9.53
CA TYR A 872 9.93 -13.10 -10.32
C TYR A 872 9.95 -13.69 -11.73
N GLY A 873 11.12 -14.03 -12.27
CA GLY A 873 11.32 -14.54 -13.62
C GLY A 873 11.30 -13.48 -14.72
N TYR A 874 11.33 -12.19 -14.35
CA TYR A 874 11.41 -11.03 -15.23
C TYR A 874 11.62 -9.75 -14.40
N MET A 875 11.90 -8.62 -15.08
CA MET A 875 11.97 -7.30 -14.44
C MET A 875 10.56 -6.70 -14.32
N PRO A 876 9.96 -6.59 -13.10
CA PRO A 876 8.60 -6.09 -12.94
C PRO A 876 8.50 -4.57 -12.99
N LEU A 877 9.59 -3.88 -12.64
CA LEU A 877 9.66 -2.41 -12.57
C LEU A 877 9.38 -1.79 -13.94
N LEU A 878 8.60 -0.71 -13.95
CA LEU A 878 8.27 0.04 -15.15
C LEU A 878 8.81 1.46 -15.03
N ARG A 879 9.31 2.00 -16.14
CA ARG A 879 9.79 3.39 -16.19
C ARG A 879 8.63 4.35 -16.32
N THR A 880 8.82 5.57 -15.80
CA THR A 880 7.92 6.69 -15.93
C THR A 880 8.68 8.00 -15.89
N GLN A 881 8.15 8.99 -16.61
CA GLN A 881 8.60 10.39 -16.56
C GLN A 881 7.62 11.25 -15.74
N TYR A 882 6.62 10.61 -15.12
CA TYR A 882 5.51 11.28 -14.47
C TYR A 882 5.89 11.78 -13.07
N ARG A 883 5.79 13.10 -12.88
CA ARG A 883 5.90 13.78 -11.59
C ARG A 883 4.64 14.61 -11.34
N VAL A 884 4.14 14.59 -10.11
CA VAL A 884 2.98 15.38 -9.69
C VAL A 884 3.45 16.51 -8.79
N ASP A 885 3.08 17.74 -9.16
CA ASP A 885 3.23 18.96 -8.38
C ASP A 885 1.83 19.56 -8.13
N SER A 886 1.70 20.49 -7.18
CA SER A 886 0.45 21.22 -6.99
C SER A 886 0.05 21.96 -8.27
N VAL A 887 -1.25 22.10 -8.54
CA VAL A 887 -1.77 22.76 -9.76
C VAL A 887 -1.26 24.19 -9.91
N LEU A 888 -1.06 24.91 -8.79
CA LEU A 888 -0.55 26.28 -8.77
C LEU A 888 0.96 26.36 -8.43
N PHE A 889 1.67 25.23 -8.49
CA PHE A 889 3.10 25.18 -8.23
C PHE A 889 3.85 26.05 -9.23
N LYS A 890 4.73 26.94 -8.73
CA LYS A 890 5.47 27.94 -9.53
C LYS A 890 4.62 28.87 -10.41
N THR A 891 3.29 28.81 -10.33
CA THR A 891 2.39 29.76 -10.97
C THR A 891 2.41 31.08 -10.22
N ARG A 892 2.55 32.20 -10.94
CA ARG A 892 2.39 33.54 -10.35
C ARG A 892 0.90 33.82 -10.23
N ILE A 893 0.43 34.14 -9.02
CA ILE A 893 -0.95 34.54 -8.77
C ILE A 893 -0.99 35.99 -8.27
N PRO A 894 -2.11 36.72 -8.46
CA PRO A 894 -2.29 38.06 -7.92
C PRO A 894 -2.06 38.13 -6.41
N HIS A 895 -1.65 39.30 -5.89
CA HIS A 895 -1.34 39.50 -4.46
C HIS A 895 -2.54 39.30 -3.52
N ASP A 896 -3.77 39.40 -4.02
CA ASP A 896 -5.01 39.14 -3.29
C ASP A 896 -5.40 37.64 -3.26
N LYS A 897 -4.60 36.77 -3.90
CA LYS A 897 -4.85 35.32 -3.97
C LYS A 897 -3.79 34.54 -3.21
N GLU A 898 -4.21 33.41 -2.66
CA GLU A 898 -3.36 32.47 -1.94
C GLU A 898 -3.30 31.13 -2.68
N LYS A 899 -2.16 30.43 -2.57
CA LYS A 899 -1.99 29.08 -3.10
C LYS A 899 -2.48 28.05 -2.08
N CYS A 900 -2.93 26.89 -2.55
CA CYS A 900 -3.31 25.77 -1.67
C CYS A 900 -2.14 25.27 -0.82
N TYR A 901 -0.93 25.33 -1.37
CA TYR A 901 0.31 24.99 -0.69
C TYR A 901 1.31 26.12 -0.89
N LYS A 902 1.93 26.58 0.19
CA LYS A 902 2.87 27.71 0.16
C LYS A 902 4.16 27.36 -0.58
N PHE A 903 4.63 26.12 -0.44
CA PHE A 903 5.94 25.68 -0.94
C PHE A 903 5.90 24.48 -1.90
N VAL A 904 4.70 24.02 -2.33
CA VAL A 904 4.49 22.78 -3.11
C VAL A 904 3.65 23.01 -4.36
#